data_AF-A0A401GSK7-F1
#
_entry.id   AF-A0A401GSK7-F1
#
_cell.length_a   1.000
_cell.length_b   1.000
_cell.length_c   1.000
_cell.angle_alpha   90.00
_cell.angle_beta   90.00
_cell.angle_gamma   90.00
#
_symmetry.space_group_name_H-M   'P 1'
#
loop_
_entity.id
_entity.type
_entity.pdbx_description
1 polymer ?
#
loop_
_entity_poly.entity_id
_entity_poly.type
_entity_poly.pdbx_seq_one_letter_code
_entity_poly.pdbx_strand_id
1 'polypeptide(L)'
;MESGRLETSASLKLEGGRSWLRDIHDSSALLGAILAVVHPTLYAAGCQCLGLIQQDPELREMALNWSSPFNALQVIANRETPFHRDSKTRYTFYDLLATLGNYTCAWLKFPTMRVAIDYSPGTVIAFCGKAIRHGVTRADGERLVYAYFMREGVQNRLGIPAPHWMQASYYASHIGMCTVHHRRDIMPKTDGDENTMQGMETVDGSFIGGIKLAEVMAKSQGVVITDGSIWLADLEVGGDGGEMCSVEKLRNKSRLVVDLDDEVEFVTKVAKQTTRGVRYVDVPLPMPTGSNMPSPSKSPSKAPASGSLFNLDDGDVLGNIGVPIQLDPAAQKTKTQNDFMRDWIPHRDDYLHAIVEMEAPPEPRNCAECKVGEGRWRCLDCMGRPLTCTDCCRNGHQRAPFHRIEHWQGQYFEPASLYWVGVCIHLGHGGDPCPLGAFTAHNNPAPVVAPGSDFWNASNEDLNAHDGEVSDDGEVPFNFAPLAGTLDGEARQTDDAPDPTWEEDVPPVLSRPPRRDSYGNWIIVIVDISGVHHIGVDWCQCEMAVECDMQLLQMGLYPGTVKDPHTAFTFAVLDDFLLENKECKTAALNYYSKLKWVTSNAFPGTIPDRYRELMRVSRQWRQLKYRKWHGFSHDALRPVEKGGLAIFCPACPQPGLNLPFDWQADPVQWKFKHGFVMDGNFSAEHMKMKHPEEDVALSNGQAFMVGQEDYKAHLAVAMESHQRSTCHEHRAVNQANVDRANLDATGIGATACTRHGFFVPHTVVDFQKGERQMNMDYSLSNALLTLTGITLVLVMYDIMCQYGVHVRKRFRHSAYLRMPFELKIDQGIGLFHVHGHQDCCFQWFSPNFIVGAGMVDGEVIETLGMTRAHRQEVLDDHMNDSNWKKTTRMVLTLMTKWKRVLLGFPRSKESFEALSASTDEEVLEAWQKEYDDAMEARQNDPKIMDTFDVQLRKAPGKDLTQLRLAGEESAKGLEKGTAGWLSTGLKIQEAQLKLANDIRKAGQNPSVAEDLKTLERHQHLEVSILTFQRRSEKFMGRLEDVPAMEDCDDGAL
;
A
#
# COMPACT_ATOMS: atom_id res chain seq x y z
N MET A 1 -29.29 -0.72 20.81
CA MET A 1 -29.81 -1.88 20.03
C MET A 1 -29.33 -3.13 20.74
N GLU A 2 -30.23 -3.80 21.45
CA GLU A 2 -29.92 -5.01 22.24
C GLU A 2 -29.49 -6.15 21.30
N SER A 3 -28.32 -6.72 21.54
CA SER A 3 -27.66 -7.69 20.66
C SER A 3 -28.18 -9.11 20.92
N GLY A 4 -28.71 -9.78 19.89
CA GLY A 4 -29.16 -11.18 19.98
C GLY A 4 -28.06 -12.18 20.38
N ARG A 5 -28.43 -13.30 20.98
CA ARG A 5 -27.54 -14.38 21.42
C ARG A 5 -26.95 -15.18 20.23
N LEU A 6 -25.77 -15.80 20.39
CA LEU A 6 -25.25 -16.79 19.42
C LEU A 6 -25.99 -18.12 19.62
N GLU A 7 -26.40 -18.77 18.53
CA GLU A 7 -27.16 -20.04 18.58
C GLU A 7 -26.66 -21.03 17.52
N THR A 8 -26.66 -22.32 17.85
CA THR A 8 -26.38 -23.42 16.91
C THR A 8 -27.42 -23.45 15.79
N SER A 9 -27.00 -23.68 14.55
CA SER A 9 -27.90 -23.77 13.38
C SER A 9 -28.86 -24.96 13.51
N ALA A 10 -30.08 -24.82 12.98
CA ALA A 10 -31.12 -25.86 13.08
C ALA A 10 -30.69 -27.21 12.48
N SER A 11 -29.88 -27.20 11.42
CA SER A 11 -29.35 -28.41 10.78
C SER A 11 -28.37 -29.19 11.66
N LEU A 12 -27.61 -28.51 12.52
CA LEU A 12 -26.65 -29.14 13.45
C LEU A 12 -27.30 -29.58 14.76
N LYS A 13 -28.54 -29.14 15.03
CA LYS A 13 -29.33 -29.64 16.16
C LYS A 13 -29.85 -31.06 15.92
N LEU A 14 -29.95 -31.50 14.66
CA LEU A 14 -30.38 -32.85 14.29
C LEU A 14 -29.23 -33.87 14.41
N GLU A 15 -29.55 -35.10 14.79
CA GLU A 15 -28.57 -36.18 14.95
C GLU A 15 -27.75 -36.45 13.68
N GLY A 16 -28.39 -36.38 12.51
CA GLY A 16 -27.71 -36.50 11.22
C GLY A 16 -26.66 -35.41 10.97
N GLY A 17 -26.92 -34.16 11.38
CA GLY A 17 -25.96 -33.07 11.27
C GLY A 17 -24.78 -33.22 12.23
N ARG A 18 -25.03 -33.74 13.44
CA ARG A 18 -23.97 -34.05 14.42
C ARG A 18 -23.11 -35.23 13.99
N SER A 19 -23.71 -36.27 13.41
CA SER A 19 -22.96 -37.40 12.85
C SER A 19 -22.11 -36.95 11.68
N TRP A 20 -22.69 -36.19 10.75
CA TRP A 20 -21.98 -35.68 9.60
C TRP A 20 -20.78 -34.80 9.97
N LEU A 21 -20.91 -33.90 10.96
CA LEU A 21 -19.78 -33.11 11.46
C LEU A 21 -18.62 -33.98 11.99
N ARG A 22 -18.93 -35.08 12.68
CA ARG A 22 -17.89 -36.04 13.11
C ARG A 22 -17.26 -36.77 11.94
N ASP A 23 -18.04 -37.09 10.91
CA ASP A 23 -17.57 -37.82 9.73
C ASP A 23 -16.66 -36.96 8.84
N ILE A 24 -16.85 -35.62 8.82
CA ILE A 24 -16.01 -34.68 8.07
C ILE A 24 -14.89 -34.05 8.92
N HIS A 25 -14.66 -34.57 10.13
CA HIS A 25 -13.76 -33.98 11.12
C HIS A 25 -12.35 -33.75 10.54
N ASP A 26 -11.77 -34.78 9.90
CA ASP A 26 -10.41 -34.73 9.38
C ASP A 26 -10.30 -33.84 8.14
N SER A 27 -11.31 -33.86 7.27
CA SER A 27 -11.37 -32.98 6.09
C SER A 27 -11.50 -31.49 6.48
N SER A 28 -12.25 -31.21 7.55
CA SER A 28 -12.41 -29.87 8.11
C SER A 28 -11.11 -29.35 8.74
N ALA A 29 -10.38 -30.23 9.44
CA ALA A 29 -9.08 -29.93 10.01
C ALA A 29 -8.03 -29.65 8.92
N LEU A 30 -8.02 -30.43 7.84
CA LEU A 30 -7.13 -30.22 6.68
C LEU A 30 -7.35 -28.83 6.05
N LEU A 31 -8.61 -28.42 5.86
CA LEU A 31 -8.91 -27.08 5.34
C LEU A 31 -8.52 -25.97 6.33
N GLY A 32 -8.57 -26.27 7.63
CA GLY A 32 -8.01 -25.41 8.66
C GLY A 32 -6.49 -25.27 8.54
N ALA A 33 -5.76 -26.36 8.33
CA ALA A 33 -4.31 -26.34 8.11
C ALA A 33 -3.94 -25.58 6.83
N ILE A 34 -4.71 -25.75 5.75
CA ILE A 34 -4.53 -24.96 4.53
C ILE A 34 -4.71 -23.47 4.84
N LEU A 35 -5.74 -23.09 5.60
CA LEU A 35 -5.95 -21.70 6.02
C LEU A 35 -4.81 -21.18 6.90
N ALA A 36 -4.27 -21.99 7.81
CA ALA A 36 -3.11 -21.62 8.64
C ALA A 36 -1.90 -21.26 7.78
N VAL A 37 -1.73 -21.96 6.66
CA VAL A 37 -0.67 -21.66 5.70
C VAL A 37 -1.02 -20.44 4.84
N VAL A 38 -2.19 -20.39 4.18
CA VAL A 38 -2.50 -19.37 3.16
C VAL A 38 -3.01 -18.04 3.72
N HIS A 39 -3.46 -18.01 4.98
CA HIS A 39 -3.87 -16.79 5.67
C HIS A 39 -3.78 -16.94 7.21
N PRO A 40 -2.57 -17.01 7.79
CA PRO A 40 -2.34 -17.36 9.20
C PRO A 40 -3.06 -16.47 10.21
N THR A 41 -3.18 -15.17 9.93
CA THR A 41 -3.88 -14.23 10.81
C THR A 41 -5.40 -14.46 10.84
N LEU A 42 -5.96 -14.94 9.73
CA LEU A 42 -7.38 -15.31 9.66
C LEU A 42 -7.60 -16.65 10.36
N TYR A 43 -6.68 -17.59 10.19
CA TYR A 43 -6.67 -18.84 10.96
C TYR A 43 -6.65 -18.58 12.47
N ALA A 44 -5.72 -17.74 12.95
CA ALA A 44 -5.62 -17.38 14.37
C ALA A 44 -6.92 -16.72 14.89
N ALA A 45 -7.50 -15.78 14.13
CA ALA A 45 -8.78 -15.17 14.47
C ALA A 45 -9.94 -16.19 14.51
N GLY A 46 -9.92 -17.18 13.62
CA GLY A 46 -10.87 -18.30 13.61
C GLY A 46 -10.75 -19.20 14.84
N CYS A 47 -9.53 -19.58 15.20
CA CYS A 47 -9.26 -20.38 16.41
C CYS A 47 -9.65 -19.63 17.69
N GLN A 48 -9.34 -18.33 17.78
CA GLN A 48 -9.77 -17.48 18.89
C GLN A 48 -11.31 -17.41 18.98
N CYS A 49 -12.00 -17.31 17.84
CA CYS A 49 -13.45 -17.34 17.75
C CYS A 49 -14.03 -18.63 18.32
N LEU A 50 -13.46 -19.78 17.96
CA LEU A 50 -13.93 -21.07 18.48
C LEU A 50 -13.64 -21.23 19.97
N GLY A 51 -12.46 -20.80 20.44
CA GLY A 51 -12.10 -20.83 21.85
C GLY A 51 -13.09 -20.04 22.72
N LEU A 52 -13.53 -18.87 22.26
CA LEU A 52 -14.56 -18.08 22.95
C LEU A 52 -15.95 -18.73 22.88
N ILE A 53 -16.32 -19.35 21.75
CA ILE A 53 -17.60 -20.07 21.63
C ILE A 53 -17.64 -21.30 22.55
N GLN A 54 -16.51 -21.99 22.74
CA GLN A 54 -16.41 -23.14 23.65
C GLN A 54 -16.61 -22.77 25.13
N GLN A 55 -16.48 -21.49 25.48
CA GLN A 55 -16.77 -21.00 26.84
C GLN A 55 -18.27 -20.83 27.11
N ASP A 56 -19.10 -20.74 26.06
CA ASP A 56 -20.56 -20.70 26.22
C ASP A 56 -21.09 -22.12 26.53
N PRO A 57 -21.70 -22.36 27.71
CA PRO A 57 -22.19 -23.68 28.10
C PRO A 57 -23.20 -24.28 27.12
N GLU A 58 -23.98 -23.47 26.40
CA GLU A 58 -24.98 -23.94 25.44
C GLU A 58 -24.39 -24.30 24.08
N LEU A 59 -23.24 -23.71 23.71
CA LEU A 59 -22.58 -23.94 22.42
C LEU A 59 -21.38 -24.88 22.52
N ARG A 60 -20.86 -25.10 23.74
CA ARG A 60 -19.66 -25.90 24.02
C ARG A 60 -19.69 -27.30 23.40
N GLU A 61 -20.80 -28.03 23.52
CA GLU A 61 -20.91 -29.39 22.96
C GLU A 61 -20.75 -29.39 21.44
N MET A 62 -21.28 -28.37 20.75
CA MET A 62 -21.13 -28.25 19.30
C MET A 62 -19.77 -27.71 18.88
N ALA A 63 -19.25 -26.73 19.60
CA ALA A 63 -17.95 -26.15 19.32
C ALA A 63 -16.78 -27.13 19.57
N LEU A 64 -16.97 -28.16 20.40
CA LEU A 64 -16.01 -29.26 20.56
C LEU A 64 -16.04 -30.26 19.40
N ASN A 65 -17.16 -30.38 18.68
CA ASN A 65 -17.29 -31.25 17.51
C ASN A 65 -17.01 -30.52 16.19
N TRP A 66 -16.62 -29.24 16.25
CA TRP A 66 -16.36 -28.39 15.10
C TRP A 66 -14.84 -28.22 14.92
N SER A 67 -14.25 -28.98 13.99
CA SER A 67 -12.79 -29.05 13.80
C SER A 67 -12.22 -28.05 12.79
N SER A 68 -13.02 -27.09 12.32
CA SER A 68 -12.62 -26.10 11.34
C SER A 68 -12.46 -24.72 11.98
N PRO A 69 -11.41 -23.93 11.68
CA PRO A 69 -11.27 -22.54 12.18
C PRO A 69 -12.35 -21.59 11.63
N PHE A 70 -13.06 -21.99 10.58
CA PHE A 70 -14.16 -21.21 10.00
C PHE A 70 -15.42 -21.33 10.87
N ASN A 71 -16.10 -20.21 11.13
CA ASN A 71 -17.32 -20.24 11.95
C ASN A 71 -18.60 -20.57 11.15
N ALA A 72 -18.47 -20.86 9.85
CA ALA A 72 -19.56 -21.31 9.01
C ALA A 72 -19.09 -22.26 7.90
N LEU A 73 -19.96 -23.23 7.58
CA LEU A 73 -19.80 -24.19 6.48
C LEU A 73 -21.12 -24.28 5.74
N GLN A 74 -21.07 -24.27 4.41
CA GLN A 74 -22.20 -24.54 3.54
C GLN A 74 -21.89 -25.69 2.59
N VAL A 75 -22.81 -26.65 2.52
CA VAL A 75 -22.76 -27.74 1.53
C VAL A 75 -23.60 -27.35 0.32
N ILE A 76 -23.01 -27.46 -0.86
CA ILE A 76 -23.63 -27.11 -2.15
C ILE A 76 -23.59 -28.36 -3.03
N ALA A 77 -24.76 -28.86 -3.44
CA ALA A 77 -24.87 -30.03 -4.33
C ALA A 77 -25.45 -29.61 -5.69
N ASN A 78 -24.83 -30.03 -6.79
CA ASN A 78 -25.25 -29.87 -8.20
C ASN A 78 -25.73 -28.48 -8.60
N ARG A 79 -25.30 -27.46 -7.87
CA ARG A 79 -25.80 -26.10 -8.04
C ARG A 79 -24.87 -25.32 -8.96
N GLU A 80 -25.42 -24.89 -10.10
CA GLU A 80 -24.86 -23.78 -10.86
C GLU A 80 -24.90 -22.52 -10.00
N THR A 81 -23.76 -21.82 -9.92
CA THR A 81 -23.63 -20.64 -9.07
C THR A 81 -23.45 -19.41 -9.97
N PRO A 82 -24.49 -18.57 -10.14
CA PRO A 82 -24.38 -17.34 -10.92
C PRO A 82 -23.26 -16.43 -10.42
N PHE A 83 -22.76 -15.56 -11.30
CA PHE A 83 -21.71 -14.62 -10.94
C PHE A 83 -22.13 -13.64 -9.85
N HIS A 84 -21.55 -13.79 -8.67
CA HIS A 84 -21.89 -13.02 -7.48
C HIS A 84 -20.64 -12.65 -6.67
N ARG A 85 -20.86 -11.90 -5.58
CA ARG A 85 -19.89 -11.62 -4.52
C ARG A 85 -20.55 -11.95 -3.18
N ASP A 86 -19.76 -12.46 -2.24
CA ASP A 86 -20.26 -12.80 -0.91
C ASP A 86 -20.52 -11.55 -0.06
N SER A 87 -21.76 -11.42 0.42
CA SER A 87 -22.24 -10.21 1.09
C SER A 87 -22.09 -10.22 2.62
N LYS A 88 -21.83 -11.39 3.22
CA LYS A 88 -21.82 -11.61 4.68
C LYS A 88 -20.44 -11.86 5.30
N THR A 89 -19.38 -11.63 4.53
CA THR A 89 -17.97 -11.80 4.93
C THR A 89 -17.23 -10.44 4.92
N ARG A 90 -15.93 -10.39 5.23
CA ARG A 90 -15.08 -9.19 5.14
C ARG A 90 -14.18 -9.25 3.92
N TYR A 91 -13.66 -8.09 3.49
CA TYR A 91 -12.70 -8.03 2.39
C TYR A 91 -11.39 -8.76 2.74
N THR A 92 -11.01 -8.83 4.00
CA THR A 92 -9.79 -9.55 4.44
C THR A 92 -10.00 -11.05 4.65
N PHE A 93 -11.20 -11.60 4.40
CA PHE A 93 -11.48 -13.01 4.68
C PHE A 93 -11.38 -13.83 3.41
N TYR A 94 -10.74 -14.99 3.54
CA TYR A 94 -10.71 -16.01 2.50
C TYR A 94 -11.83 -17.01 2.76
N ASP A 95 -12.49 -17.41 1.68
CA ASP A 95 -13.42 -18.52 1.61
C ASP A 95 -12.68 -19.70 0.98
N LEU A 96 -12.84 -20.89 1.54
CA LEU A 96 -12.24 -22.13 1.04
C LEU A 96 -13.33 -23.03 0.48
N LEU A 97 -13.26 -23.31 -0.81
CA LEU A 97 -14.20 -24.17 -1.52
C LEU A 97 -13.52 -25.49 -1.86
N ALA A 98 -13.98 -26.60 -1.27
CA ALA A 98 -13.51 -27.95 -1.58
C ALA A 98 -14.57 -28.71 -2.38
N THR A 99 -14.21 -29.19 -3.58
CA THR A 99 -15.12 -29.95 -4.44
C THR A 99 -14.93 -31.46 -4.33
N LEU A 100 -16.02 -32.20 -4.42
CA LEU A 100 -16.11 -33.64 -4.26
C LEU A 100 -17.17 -34.20 -5.21
N GLY A 101 -17.13 -35.52 -5.41
CA GLY A 101 -18.12 -36.27 -6.20
C GLY A 101 -17.63 -36.65 -7.60
N ASN A 102 -18.47 -37.32 -8.36
CA ASN A 102 -18.12 -37.82 -9.70
C ASN A 102 -18.82 -36.97 -10.76
N TYR A 103 -18.12 -35.95 -11.25
CA TYR A 103 -18.63 -35.02 -12.25
C TYR A 103 -17.53 -34.56 -13.21
N THR A 104 -17.96 -34.07 -14.37
CA THR A 104 -17.08 -33.50 -15.40
C THR A 104 -17.58 -32.12 -15.83
N CYS A 105 -16.77 -31.39 -16.60
CA CYS A 105 -17.14 -30.11 -17.24
C CYS A 105 -17.53 -28.94 -16.30
N ALA A 106 -17.09 -28.95 -15.03
CA ALA A 106 -17.31 -27.80 -14.14
C ALA A 106 -16.17 -26.78 -14.22
N TRP A 107 -16.51 -25.50 -14.35
CA TRP A 107 -15.55 -24.39 -14.39
C TRP A 107 -15.86 -23.36 -13.31
N LEU A 108 -14.89 -23.09 -12.44
CA LEU A 108 -14.95 -21.91 -11.56
C LEU A 108 -14.39 -20.73 -12.36
N LYS A 109 -15.25 -19.73 -12.57
CA LYS A 109 -14.97 -18.58 -13.41
C LYS A 109 -14.87 -17.33 -12.53
N PHE A 110 -13.84 -16.54 -12.81
CA PHE A 110 -13.58 -15.23 -12.23
C PHE A 110 -13.63 -14.17 -13.34
N PRO A 111 -14.83 -13.68 -13.72
CA PRO A 111 -15.01 -12.80 -14.87
C PRO A 111 -14.12 -11.55 -14.84
N THR A 112 -13.95 -10.96 -13.65
CA THR A 112 -13.15 -9.74 -13.46
C THR A 112 -11.67 -9.96 -13.76
N MET A 113 -11.16 -11.16 -13.50
CA MET A 113 -9.76 -11.52 -13.78
C MET A 113 -9.57 -12.17 -15.15
N ARG A 114 -10.67 -12.41 -15.89
CA ARG A 114 -10.69 -13.23 -17.13
C ARG A 114 -10.05 -14.61 -16.95
N VAL A 115 -10.16 -15.17 -15.75
CA VAL A 115 -9.64 -16.50 -15.41
C VAL A 115 -10.81 -17.49 -15.31
N ALA A 116 -10.65 -18.65 -15.94
CA ALA A 116 -11.50 -19.81 -15.72
C ALA A 116 -10.61 -20.98 -15.30
N ILE A 117 -11.00 -21.67 -14.25
CA ILE A 117 -10.23 -22.75 -13.64
C ILE A 117 -11.05 -24.03 -13.80
N ASP A 118 -10.39 -25.07 -14.34
CA ASP A 118 -10.96 -26.42 -14.35
C ASP A 118 -11.26 -26.81 -12.91
N TYR A 119 -12.54 -26.97 -12.60
CA TYR A 119 -13.03 -27.14 -11.24
C TYR A 119 -13.43 -28.59 -11.02
N SER A 120 -12.51 -29.49 -11.35
CA SER A 120 -12.63 -30.95 -11.24
C SER A 120 -12.80 -31.43 -9.80
N PRO A 121 -13.32 -32.64 -9.57
CA PRO A 121 -13.41 -33.24 -8.23
C PRO A 121 -12.08 -33.24 -7.48
N GLY A 122 -12.08 -32.99 -6.17
CA GLY A 122 -10.87 -32.96 -5.34
C GLY A 122 -10.13 -31.62 -5.36
N THR A 123 -10.73 -30.57 -5.94
CA THR A 123 -10.10 -29.24 -6.02
C THR A 123 -10.44 -28.40 -4.78
N VAL A 124 -9.43 -27.80 -4.14
CA VAL A 124 -9.61 -26.81 -3.08
C VAL A 124 -9.19 -25.44 -3.61
N ILE A 125 -10.07 -24.45 -3.49
CA ILE A 125 -9.79 -23.07 -3.92
C ILE A 125 -10.01 -22.13 -2.75
N ALA A 126 -8.97 -21.39 -2.39
CA ALA A 126 -9.02 -20.33 -1.40
C ALA A 126 -9.04 -18.97 -2.11
N PHE A 127 -9.99 -18.09 -1.82
CA PHE A 127 -10.02 -16.72 -2.37
C PHE A 127 -10.96 -15.82 -1.56
N CYS A 128 -10.91 -14.50 -1.76
CA CYS A 128 -11.87 -13.59 -1.12
C CYS A 128 -13.17 -13.47 -1.95
N GLY A 129 -14.23 -14.16 -1.54
CA GLY A 129 -15.52 -14.15 -2.25
C GLY A 129 -16.24 -12.79 -2.22
N LYS A 130 -15.91 -11.91 -1.26
CA LYS A 130 -16.43 -10.52 -1.21
C LYS A 130 -15.74 -9.58 -2.18
N ALA A 131 -14.43 -9.72 -2.36
CA ALA A 131 -13.66 -8.90 -3.30
C ALA A 131 -13.88 -9.36 -4.75
N ILE A 132 -13.80 -10.67 -4.98
CA ILE A 132 -13.73 -11.26 -6.31
C ILE A 132 -15.11 -11.74 -6.74
N ARG A 133 -15.60 -11.20 -7.86
CA ARG A 133 -16.82 -11.72 -8.49
C ARG A 133 -16.52 -13.08 -9.10
N HIS A 134 -17.28 -14.09 -8.70
CA HIS A 134 -17.03 -15.48 -9.06
C HIS A 134 -18.34 -16.24 -9.30
N GLY A 135 -18.25 -17.33 -10.05
CA GLY A 135 -19.39 -18.20 -10.36
C GLY A 135 -18.92 -19.54 -10.91
N VAL A 136 -19.78 -20.55 -10.83
CA VAL A 136 -19.47 -21.92 -11.26
C VAL A 136 -20.48 -22.35 -12.29
N THR A 137 -20.01 -22.87 -13.43
CA THR A 137 -20.88 -23.43 -14.47
C THR A 137 -21.60 -24.68 -13.98
N ARG A 138 -22.68 -25.07 -14.67
CA ARG A 138 -23.29 -26.39 -14.50
C ARG A 138 -22.23 -27.48 -14.69
N ALA A 139 -22.32 -28.53 -13.88
CA ALA A 139 -21.43 -29.69 -13.91
C ALA A 139 -22.23 -30.90 -14.39
N ASP A 140 -21.62 -31.78 -15.17
CA ASP A 140 -22.25 -33.02 -15.63
C ASP A 140 -21.88 -34.15 -14.67
N GLY A 141 -22.82 -34.57 -13.82
CA GLY A 141 -22.64 -35.59 -12.78
C GLY A 141 -22.95 -35.09 -11.37
N GLU A 142 -22.49 -35.84 -10.35
CA GLU A 142 -22.71 -35.51 -8.94
C GLU A 142 -21.58 -34.65 -8.39
N ARG A 143 -21.80 -33.34 -8.35
CA ARG A 143 -20.90 -32.34 -7.77
C ARG A 143 -21.37 -31.91 -6.38
N LEU A 144 -20.51 -32.15 -5.38
CA LEU A 144 -20.64 -31.61 -4.03
C LEU A 144 -19.54 -30.59 -3.77
N VAL A 145 -19.86 -29.50 -3.06
CA VAL A 145 -18.89 -28.50 -2.61
C VAL A 145 -19.11 -28.18 -1.15
N TYR A 146 -18.01 -28.22 -0.40
CA TYR A 146 -17.93 -27.71 0.95
C TYR A 146 -17.32 -26.31 0.91
N ALA A 147 -18.15 -25.30 1.18
CA ALA A 147 -17.77 -23.90 1.22
C ALA A 147 -17.58 -23.45 2.67
N TYR A 148 -16.32 -23.30 3.08
CA TYR A 148 -15.93 -22.82 4.40
C TYR A 148 -15.70 -21.31 4.35
N PHE A 149 -16.35 -20.58 5.25
CA PHE A 149 -16.27 -19.12 5.28
C PHE A 149 -16.49 -18.58 6.69
N MET A 150 -16.09 -17.33 6.91
CA MET A 150 -16.31 -16.64 8.18
C MET A 150 -17.42 -15.59 8.05
N ARG A 151 -18.34 -15.60 9.01
CA ARG A 151 -19.36 -14.57 9.17
C ARG A 151 -18.83 -13.46 10.06
N GLU A 152 -18.81 -12.25 9.51
CA GLU A 152 -18.38 -11.05 10.23
C GLU A 152 -19.17 -10.81 11.53
N GLY A 153 -20.49 -11.08 11.51
CA GLY A 153 -21.35 -10.88 12.69
C GLY A 153 -20.97 -11.73 13.91
N VAL A 154 -20.33 -12.89 13.71
CA VAL A 154 -19.90 -13.77 14.83
C VAL A 154 -18.65 -13.19 15.50
N GLN A 155 -17.64 -12.80 14.71
CA GLN A 155 -16.41 -12.19 15.26
C GLN A 155 -16.66 -10.84 15.92
N ASN A 156 -17.51 -9.99 15.32
CA ASN A 156 -17.88 -8.70 15.89
C ASN A 156 -18.55 -8.85 17.26
N ARG A 157 -19.36 -9.90 17.44
CA ARG A 157 -20.04 -10.16 18.71
C ARG A 157 -19.08 -10.64 19.79
N LEU A 158 -18.04 -11.39 19.40
CA LEU A 158 -17.02 -11.90 20.32
C LEU A 158 -15.87 -10.90 20.53
N GLY A 159 -15.97 -9.68 19.98
CA GLY A 159 -14.95 -8.64 20.14
C GLY A 159 -13.62 -8.96 19.45
N ILE A 160 -13.61 -9.87 18.47
CA ILE A 160 -12.37 -10.27 17.79
C ILE A 160 -11.99 -9.21 16.76
N PRO A 161 -10.76 -8.66 16.81
CA PRO A 161 -10.30 -7.67 15.85
C PRO A 161 -10.26 -8.25 14.43
N ALA A 162 -10.50 -7.41 13.43
CA ALA A 162 -10.45 -7.85 12.04
C ALA A 162 -9.01 -8.25 11.67
N PRO A 163 -8.77 -9.49 11.20
CA PRO A 163 -7.47 -9.84 10.63
C PRO A 163 -7.16 -8.96 9.41
N HIS A 164 -5.90 -8.54 9.29
CA HIS A 164 -5.38 -7.84 8.13
C HIS A 164 -5.23 -8.78 6.93
N TRP A 165 -5.07 -8.23 5.72
CA TRP A 165 -4.77 -9.01 4.52
C TRP A 165 -3.52 -9.87 4.69
N MET A 166 -3.50 -11.02 4.02
CA MET A 166 -2.29 -11.82 3.86
C MET A 166 -1.12 -10.93 3.37
N GLN A 167 0.01 -11.00 4.08
CA GLN A 167 1.21 -10.22 3.76
C GLN A 167 2.24 -11.10 3.06
N ALA A 168 2.74 -10.67 1.89
CA ALA A 168 3.75 -11.42 1.14
C ALA A 168 5.06 -11.63 1.93
N SER A 169 5.40 -10.69 2.82
CA SER A 169 6.54 -10.77 3.75
C SER A 169 6.47 -11.98 4.69
N TYR A 170 5.26 -12.46 5.02
CA TYR A 170 5.05 -13.65 5.84
C TYR A 170 5.59 -14.91 5.13
N TYR A 171 5.37 -15.05 3.82
CA TYR A 171 5.91 -16.18 3.04
C TYR A 171 7.38 -16.00 2.70
N ALA A 172 7.85 -14.77 2.49
CA ALA A 172 9.27 -14.50 2.25
C ALA A 172 10.17 -14.90 3.43
N SER A 173 9.64 -14.87 4.66
CA SER A 173 10.34 -15.28 5.89
C SER A 173 10.21 -16.78 6.21
N HIS A 174 9.16 -17.45 5.74
CA HIS A 174 8.88 -18.87 6.03
C HIS A 174 9.19 -19.82 4.85
N ILE A 175 9.34 -19.30 3.63
CA ILE A 175 9.75 -20.03 2.42
C ILE A 175 11.06 -19.40 1.93
N GLY A 176 12.19 -19.88 2.44
CA GLY A 176 13.50 -19.26 2.16
C GLY A 176 13.81 -19.11 0.66
N MET A 177 13.87 -17.87 0.16
CA MET A 177 14.44 -17.57 -1.16
C MET A 177 15.91 -17.18 -1.01
N CYS A 178 16.79 -18.09 -1.43
CA CYS A 178 18.18 -17.79 -1.76
C CYS A 178 18.26 -16.73 -2.86
N THR A 179 18.80 -15.57 -2.55
CA THR A 179 19.27 -14.58 -3.54
C THR A 179 20.77 -14.72 -3.72
N VAL A 180 21.24 -15.03 -4.94
CA VAL A 180 22.67 -14.96 -5.31
C VAL A 180 22.87 -13.78 -6.26
N HIS A 181 23.74 -12.84 -5.87
CA HIS A 181 24.32 -11.83 -6.75
C HIS A 181 25.79 -12.17 -7.11
N HIS A 182 26.12 -11.93 -8.37
CA HIS A 182 27.41 -12.12 -9.04
C HIS A 182 28.54 -11.18 -8.57
N ARG A 183 29.80 -11.66 -8.62
CA ARG A 183 30.86 -11.09 -9.50
C ARG A 183 32.16 -11.93 -9.59
N ARG A 184 32.72 -11.97 -10.83
CA ARG A 184 34.12 -11.78 -11.32
C ARG A 184 35.29 -12.44 -10.54
N ASP A 185 36.30 -13.12 -11.10
CA ASP A 185 37.03 -13.02 -12.38
C ASP A 185 38.03 -14.22 -12.56
N ILE A 186 38.54 -14.42 -13.81
CA ILE A 186 39.82 -15.06 -14.24
C ILE A 186 39.89 -16.60 -14.55
N MET A 187 40.25 -16.92 -15.82
CA MET A 187 40.62 -18.24 -16.45
C MET A 187 42.09 -18.69 -16.11
N PRO A 188 42.70 -19.83 -16.58
CA PRO A 188 42.32 -20.81 -17.65
C PRO A 188 42.73 -22.33 -17.52
N LYS A 189 42.29 -23.14 -18.53
CA LYS A 189 42.89 -24.41 -19.11
C LYS A 189 42.69 -25.74 -18.33
N THR A 190 42.53 -26.97 -18.89
CA THR A 190 42.99 -27.73 -20.10
C THR A 190 42.21 -29.09 -20.16
N ASP A 191 41.69 -29.58 -21.30
CA ASP A 191 42.18 -30.69 -22.19
C ASP A 191 41.41 -32.04 -22.11
N GLY A 192 41.19 -32.69 -23.27
CA GLY A 192 40.97 -34.15 -23.50
C GLY A 192 39.52 -34.64 -23.70
N ASP A 193 39.07 -34.92 -24.94
CA ASP A 193 39.05 -36.23 -25.66
C ASP A 193 38.00 -37.24 -25.10
N GLU A 194 37.28 -38.12 -25.82
CA GLU A 194 36.95 -38.46 -27.22
C GLU A 194 35.84 -39.56 -27.15
N ASN A 195 34.98 -39.69 -28.18
CA ASN A 195 34.22 -40.89 -28.64
C ASN A 195 33.23 -41.61 -27.66
N THR A 196 31.97 -41.93 -28.01
CA THR A 196 31.53 -42.89 -29.06
C THR A 196 29.98 -42.89 -29.17
N MET A 197 29.43 -43.07 -30.38
CA MET A 197 27.99 -43.25 -30.68
C MET A 197 27.47 -44.67 -30.39
N GLN A 198 26.25 -44.80 -29.85
CA GLN A 198 25.11 -45.57 -30.40
C GLN A 198 24.00 -45.76 -29.33
N GLY A 199 22.73 -45.58 -29.70
CA GLY A 199 21.58 -46.05 -28.91
C GLY A 199 20.41 -45.08 -28.88
N MET A 200 19.36 -45.39 -29.63
CA MET A 200 18.12 -44.66 -29.73
C MET A 200 17.16 -45.15 -28.64
N GLU A 201 16.81 -44.31 -27.67
CA GLU A 201 15.67 -44.51 -26.76
C GLU A 201 15.14 -43.14 -26.30
N THR A 202 13.83 -42.97 -26.39
CA THR A 202 13.08 -41.81 -25.91
C THR A 202 13.22 -41.68 -24.40
N VAL A 203 13.78 -40.57 -23.91
CA VAL A 203 13.83 -40.25 -22.49
C VAL A 203 13.17 -38.89 -22.26
N ASP A 204 12.04 -38.95 -21.54
CA ASP A 204 11.39 -37.83 -20.86
C ASP A 204 12.41 -37.02 -20.04
N GLY A 205 12.37 -35.69 -20.17
CA GLY A 205 13.30 -34.79 -19.50
C GLY A 205 12.61 -33.49 -19.09
N SER A 206 11.94 -33.56 -17.96
CA SER A 206 11.44 -32.46 -17.15
C SER A 206 12.55 -31.49 -16.69
N PHE A 207 12.12 -30.26 -16.34
CA PHE A 207 12.72 -29.25 -15.45
C PHE A 207 13.04 -27.89 -16.10
N ILE A 208 12.15 -26.91 -15.89
CA ILE A 208 12.42 -25.59 -15.26
C ILE A 208 11.06 -25.11 -14.70
N GLY A 209 10.88 -25.02 -13.38
CA GLY A 209 9.56 -24.62 -12.87
C GLY A 209 9.37 -24.40 -11.37
N GLY A 210 10.41 -24.07 -10.59
CA GLY A 210 10.25 -23.81 -9.15
C GLY A 210 9.86 -22.36 -8.80
N ILE A 211 10.19 -21.37 -9.64
CA ILE A 211 10.09 -19.94 -9.26
C ILE A 211 8.74 -19.31 -9.65
N LYS A 212 8.04 -19.87 -10.64
CA LYS A 212 6.76 -19.31 -11.13
C LYS A 212 5.57 -19.50 -10.17
N LEU A 213 5.61 -20.48 -9.27
CA LEU A 213 4.43 -20.83 -8.48
C LEU A 213 4.15 -19.81 -7.36
N ALA A 214 5.20 -19.32 -6.70
CA ALA A 214 5.08 -18.27 -5.69
C ALA A 214 4.69 -16.90 -6.29
N GLU A 215 5.21 -16.56 -7.48
CA GLU A 215 4.82 -15.34 -8.20
C GLU A 215 3.37 -15.37 -8.70
N VAL A 216 2.85 -16.55 -9.06
CA VAL A 216 1.44 -16.72 -9.44
C VAL A 216 0.54 -16.61 -8.19
N MET A 217 0.92 -17.25 -7.08
CA MET A 217 0.19 -17.17 -5.80
C MET A 217 0.13 -15.76 -5.20
N ALA A 218 1.14 -14.90 -5.47
CA ALA A 218 1.15 -13.51 -5.04
C ALA A 218 0.34 -12.56 -5.95
N LYS A 219 0.13 -12.92 -7.23
CA LYS A 219 -0.61 -12.10 -8.21
C LYS A 219 -2.09 -12.45 -8.35
N SER A 220 -2.48 -13.70 -8.06
CA SER A 220 -3.89 -14.08 -7.93
C SER A 220 -4.29 -14.01 -6.47
N GLN A 221 -5.32 -13.23 -6.12
CA GLN A 221 -5.95 -13.22 -4.79
C GLN A 221 -6.71 -14.54 -4.47
N GLY A 222 -6.18 -15.67 -4.95
CA GLY A 222 -6.63 -17.01 -4.64
C GLY A 222 -5.58 -18.07 -4.96
N VAL A 223 -5.67 -19.18 -4.22
CA VAL A 223 -4.82 -20.37 -4.32
C VAL A 223 -5.69 -21.53 -4.78
N VAL A 224 -5.27 -22.26 -5.81
CA VAL A 224 -5.94 -23.46 -6.31
C VAL A 224 -5.05 -24.66 -6.04
N ILE A 225 -5.59 -25.65 -5.34
CA ILE A 225 -4.94 -26.94 -5.03
C ILE A 225 -5.73 -28.03 -5.74
N THR A 226 -5.09 -28.74 -6.66
CA THR A 226 -5.65 -29.91 -7.36
C THR A 226 -4.79 -31.13 -7.07
N ASP A 227 -5.40 -32.31 -6.90
CA ASP A 227 -4.73 -33.60 -6.70
C ASP A 227 -3.78 -33.69 -5.50
N GLY A 228 -4.27 -33.32 -4.30
CA GLY A 228 -3.71 -33.77 -3.02
C GLY A 228 -2.27 -33.34 -2.69
N SER A 229 -1.71 -32.33 -3.38
CA SER A 229 -0.31 -31.89 -3.20
C SER A 229 -0.22 -30.46 -2.69
N ILE A 230 0.42 -30.25 -1.52
CA ILE A 230 0.79 -28.94 -0.97
C ILE A 230 2.31 -28.96 -0.73
N TRP A 231 3.02 -27.89 -1.09
CA TRP A 231 4.46 -27.73 -0.84
C TRP A 231 4.71 -26.60 0.16
N LEU A 232 5.42 -26.90 1.26
CA LEU A 232 6.30 -25.98 2.01
C LEU A 232 7.48 -26.80 2.57
N ALA A 233 8.69 -26.26 2.46
CA ALA A 233 9.95 -26.95 2.72
C ALA A 233 10.39 -26.90 4.19
N ASP A 234 11.07 -27.97 4.61
CA ASP A 234 11.42 -28.36 5.99
C ASP A 234 12.38 -27.42 6.76
N LEU A 235 12.18 -27.42 8.08
CA LEU A 235 13.11 -27.03 9.14
C LEU A 235 13.49 -28.32 9.90
N GLU A 236 14.76 -28.75 9.85
CA GLU A 236 15.26 -29.81 10.74
C GLU A 236 15.76 -29.21 12.07
N VAL A 237 15.33 -29.82 13.18
CA VAL A 237 15.98 -29.79 14.50
C VAL A 237 16.43 -31.23 14.78
N GLY A 238 17.69 -31.40 15.18
CA GLY A 238 18.31 -32.70 15.44
C GLY A 238 18.35 -33.13 16.91
N GLY A 239 18.49 -34.45 17.09
CA GLY A 239 19.20 -35.13 18.19
C GLY A 239 18.38 -35.50 19.44
N ASP A 240 18.08 -36.78 19.68
CA ASP A 240 19.00 -37.76 20.27
C ASP A 240 18.42 -39.20 20.41
N GLY A 241 19.24 -40.19 20.01
CA GLY A 241 19.42 -41.52 20.62
C GLY A 241 18.25 -42.51 20.82
N GLY A 242 18.26 -43.64 20.07
CA GLY A 242 17.72 -44.92 20.58
C GLY A 242 17.17 -45.92 19.56
N GLU A 243 17.94 -46.98 19.31
CA GLU A 243 17.66 -48.33 18.73
C GLU A 243 16.42 -48.66 17.86
N MET A 244 16.72 -49.37 16.76
CA MET A 244 15.84 -50.00 15.76
C MET A 244 14.80 -50.97 16.34
N CYS A 245 13.53 -50.87 15.89
CA CYS A 245 12.62 -52.01 15.79
C CYS A 245 11.64 -51.86 14.60
N SER A 246 11.37 -52.97 13.90
CA SER A 246 10.74 -53.05 12.57
C SER A 246 9.20 -52.92 12.55
N VAL A 247 8.70 -52.29 11.48
CA VAL A 247 7.31 -51.86 11.22
C VAL A 247 6.40 -53.02 10.75
N GLU A 248 6.14 -54.02 11.60
CA GLU A 248 5.21 -55.10 11.20
C GLU A 248 4.16 -55.53 12.25
N LYS A 249 4.04 -54.81 13.36
CA LYS A 249 2.96 -55.06 14.33
C LYS A 249 2.39 -53.76 14.85
N LEU A 250 1.15 -53.45 14.43
CA LEU A 250 0.03 -52.98 15.26
C LEU A 250 -1.04 -52.27 14.40
N ARG A 251 -1.73 -53.06 13.57
CA ARG A 251 -3.15 -52.82 13.24
C ARG A 251 -3.96 -53.24 14.46
N ASN A 252 -4.54 -52.30 15.22
CA ASN A 252 -5.90 -52.36 15.78
C ASN A 252 -6.15 -51.36 16.92
N LYS A 253 -7.33 -50.72 16.85
CA LYS A 253 -8.16 -50.16 17.94
C LYS A 253 -7.74 -48.82 18.58
N SER A 254 -8.48 -47.78 18.15
CA SER A 254 -9.31 -46.85 18.95
C SER A 254 -8.80 -46.23 20.27
N ARG A 255 -8.99 -44.90 20.32
CA ARG A 255 -9.14 -43.93 21.45
C ARG A 255 -7.90 -43.17 21.94
N LEU A 256 -7.95 -41.86 21.66
CA LEU A 256 -7.57 -40.69 22.47
C LEU A 256 -6.25 -40.76 23.25
N VAL A 257 -5.29 -39.91 22.90
CA VAL A 257 -4.73 -38.81 23.74
C VAL A 257 -4.03 -37.85 22.76
N VAL A 258 -4.42 -36.57 22.76
CA VAL A 258 -3.66 -35.52 22.07
C VAL A 258 -2.53 -35.14 23.01
N ASP A 259 -1.35 -35.65 22.72
CA ASP A 259 -0.08 -35.12 23.24
C ASP A 259 0.54 -34.27 22.12
N LEU A 260 0.97 -33.07 22.46
CA LEU A 260 1.18 -31.93 21.56
C LEU A 260 2.50 -31.99 20.73
N ASP A 261 3.11 -33.16 20.56
CA ASP A 261 4.45 -33.30 19.97
C ASP A 261 4.55 -34.17 18.69
N ASP A 262 3.46 -34.76 18.19
CA ASP A 262 3.49 -35.74 17.08
C ASP A 262 3.02 -35.21 15.69
N GLU A 263 3.09 -33.90 15.39
CA GLU A 263 2.76 -33.38 14.05
C GLU A 263 3.83 -33.64 12.97
N VAL A 264 5.02 -34.16 13.33
CA VAL A 264 6.18 -34.18 12.42
C VAL A 264 6.29 -35.48 11.59
N GLU A 265 5.74 -36.61 12.03
CA GLU A 265 6.04 -37.90 11.39
C GLU A 265 5.05 -38.34 10.30
N PHE A 266 3.85 -37.75 10.22
CA PHE A 266 2.89 -38.07 9.16
C PHE A 266 3.20 -37.39 7.82
N VAL A 267 4.00 -36.32 7.85
CA VAL A 267 4.32 -35.46 6.69
C VAL A 267 5.30 -36.13 5.71
N THR A 268 6.14 -37.05 6.18
CA THR A 268 7.34 -37.51 5.44
C THR A 268 7.05 -38.53 4.32
N LYS A 269 5.85 -39.12 4.24
CA LYS A 269 5.60 -40.28 3.34
C LYS A 269 4.88 -39.98 2.01
N VAL A 270 4.45 -38.74 1.73
CA VAL A 270 3.59 -38.44 0.56
C VAL A 270 4.35 -37.76 -0.61
N ALA A 271 5.64 -37.43 -0.44
CA ALA A 271 6.42 -36.58 -1.35
C ALA A 271 7.01 -37.24 -2.63
N LYS A 272 6.29 -38.13 -3.32
CA LYS A 272 6.75 -38.66 -4.64
C LYS A 272 5.60 -38.83 -5.64
N GLN A 273 5.37 -37.83 -6.51
CA GLN A 273 5.22 -37.97 -7.99
C GLN A 273 4.51 -36.76 -8.66
N THR A 274 5.18 -36.27 -9.70
CA THR A 274 4.86 -35.37 -10.83
C THR A 274 3.49 -34.72 -11.05
N THR A 275 3.60 -33.41 -11.35
CA THR A 275 2.87 -32.58 -12.33
C THR A 275 2.24 -33.32 -13.52
N ARG A 276 0.90 -33.33 -13.58
CA ARG A 276 0.07 -33.43 -14.80
C ARG A 276 -1.34 -32.98 -14.39
N GLY A 277 -1.83 -31.82 -14.82
CA GLY A 277 -3.25 -31.51 -14.56
C GLY A 277 -3.78 -30.10 -14.87
N VAL A 278 -3.01 -29.01 -14.76
CA VAL A 278 -3.59 -27.67 -14.97
C VAL A 278 -3.56 -27.28 -16.45
N ARG A 279 -4.67 -27.49 -17.17
CA ARG A 279 -4.90 -26.90 -18.49
C ARG A 279 -5.39 -25.46 -18.33
N TYR A 280 -4.53 -24.49 -18.64
CA TYR A 280 -4.98 -23.15 -19.00
C TYR A 280 -5.65 -23.23 -20.37
N VAL A 281 -6.97 -23.08 -20.41
CA VAL A 281 -7.72 -22.96 -21.65
C VAL A 281 -8.16 -21.50 -21.76
N ASP A 282 -7.55 -20.75 -22.68
CA ASP A 282 -8.23 -19.59 -23.25
C ASP A 282 -9.44 -20.13 -24.00
N VAL A 283 -10.63 -20.05 -23.41
CA VAL A 283 -11.85 -20.63 -24.01
C VAL A 283 -12.30 -19.74 -25.18
N PRO A 284 -12.36 -20.25 -26.42
CA PRO A 284 -13.14 -19.65 -27.50
C PRO A 284 -14.63 -19.95 -27.24
N LEU A 285 -15.50 -18.95 -27.43
CA LEU A 285 -16.94 -19.08 -27.19
C LEU A 285 -17.63 -19.98 -28.24
N PRO A 286 -18.43 -21.00 -27.87
CA PRO A 286 -19.52 -21.48 -28.72
C PRO A 286 -20.77 -20.62 -28.47
N MET A 287 -21.31 -20.05 -29.55
CA MET A 287 -22.62 -19.37 -29.57
C MET A 287 -23.75 -20.38 -29.40
N PRO A 288 -24.80 -20.09 -28.60
CA PRO A 288 -26.14 -20.30 -29.15
C PRO A 288 -27.15 -19.20 -28.79
N THR A 289 -27.84 -18.75 -29.84
CA THR A 289 -29.26 -18.35 -29.90
C THR A 289 -29.95 -17.88 -28.60
N GLY A 290 -30.44 -16.64 -28.64
CA GLY A 290 -31.57 -16.21 -27.80
C GLY A 290 -31.19 -15.32 -26.62
N SER A 291 -31.02 -14.03 -26.92
CA SER A 291 -31.28 -12.85 -26.10
C SER A 291 -31.20 -12.98 -24.57
N ASN A 292 -30.29 -12.17 -24.02
CA ASN A 292 -30.43 -11.40 -22.78
C ASN A 292 -30.04 -12.08 -21.47
N MET A 293 -28.74 -12.06 -21.18
CA MET A 293 -28.25 -11.61 -19.88
C MET A 293 -27.03 -10.69 -20.04
N PRO A 294 -26.88 -9.73 -19.11
CA PRO A 294 -26.34 -8.40 -19.28
C PRO A 294 -25.11 -8.19 -18.36
N SER A 295 -24.79 -6.91 -18.16
CA SER A 295 -24.05 -6.37 -17.01
C SER A 295 -22.52 -6.42 -17.21
N PRO A 296 -21.72 -5.51 -16.60
CA PRO A 296 -21.99 -4.94 -15.28
C PRO A 296 -21.38 -3.55 -14.95
N SER A 297 -22.17 -2.71 -14.27
CA SER A 297 -22.12 -2.37 -12.84
C SER A 297 -20.73 -2.45 -12.19
N LYS A 298 -20.23 -1.52 -11.37
CA LYS A 298 -20.84 -0.44 -10.59
C LYS A 298 -19.74 0.12 -9.67
N SER A 299 -19.76 1.43 -9.44
CA SER A 299 -19.40 2.21 -8.22
C SER A 299 -18.19 1.81 -7.35
N PRO A 300 -17.36 2.77 -6.89
CA PRO A 300 -16.55 2.57 -5.70
C PRO A 300 -16.97 3.54 -4.58
N SER A 301 -17.20 2.91 -3.45
CA SER A 301 -17.34 3.43 -2.10
C SER A 301 -16.11 4.23 -1.62
N LYS A 302 -16.34 5.19 -0.70
CA LYS A 302 -15.28 5.90 0.06
C LYS A 302 -14.99 5.22 1.42
N ALA A 303 -13.69 5.01 1.67
CA ALA A 303 -12.88 5.23 2.90
C ALA A 303 -13.12 4.41 4.21
N PRO A 304 -12.19 4.47 5.20
CA PRO A 304 -10.76 4.89 5.18
C PRO A 304 -9.80 3.91 5.91
N ALA A 305 -8.47 4.10 5.76
CA ALA A 305 -7.43 3.39 6.54
C ALA A 305 -6.28 4.33 6.93
N SER A 306 -5.77 4.15 8.15
CA SER A 306 -4.53 4.73 8.70
C SER A 306 -3.30 3.88 8.32
N GLY A 307 -2.14 4.53 8.21
CA GLY A 307 -0.85 3.98 7.73
C GLY A 307 -0.24 2.86 8.59
N SER A 308 0.91 2.27 8.26
CA SER A 308 1.99 2.62 7.33
C SER A 308 2.74 1.32 6.99
N LEU A 309 3.07 1.07 5.73
CA LEU A 309 4.40 0.58 5.32
C LEU A 309 4.56 0.78 3.81
N PHE A 310 5.71 1.34 3.43
CA PHE A 310 6.07 1.76 2.08
C PHE A 310 6.09 0.60 1.07
N ASN A 311 5.21 0.64 0.08
CA ASN A 311 5.49 0.10 -1.24
C ASN A 311 5.68 1.28 -2.20
N LEU A 312 6.92 1.45 -2.66
CA LEU A 312 7.18 2.13 -3.92
C LEU A 312 6.70 1.17 -5.02
N ASP A 313 5.44 1.30 -5.42
CA ASP A 313 4.89 0.61 -6.60
C ASP A 313 5.50 1.21 -7.87
N ASP A 314 6.73 0.81 -8.18
CA ASP A 314 7.18 0.72 -9.57
C ASP A 314 6.60 -0.58 -10.12
N GLY A 315 5.49 -0.45 -10.85
CA GLY A 315 5.06 -1.45 -11.80
C GLY A 315 6.21 -1.74 -12.78
N ASP A 316 6.83 -2.90 -12.58
CA ASP A 316 7.70 -3.67 -13.48
C ASP A 316 9.21 -3.42 -13.47
N VAL A 317 9.92 -4.40 -12.90
CA VAL A 317 11.32 -4.69 -13.22
C VAL A 317 11.45 -6.17 -13.62
N LEU A 318 11.84 -6.36 -14.89
CA LEU A 318 12.76 -7.37 -15.47
C LEU A 318 12.96 -8.70 -14.70
N GLY A 319 12.82 -9.91 -15.25
CA GLY A 319 12.73 -10.41 -16.62
C GLY A 319 13.39 -11.80 -16.69
N ASN A 320 12.87 -12.73 -17.48
CA ASN A 320 13.61 -13.93 -17.91
C ASN A 320 13.47 -14.08 -19.43
N ILE A 321 14.43 -13.50 -20.17
CA ILE A 321 14.69 -13.85 -21.57
C ILE A 321 15.84 -14.86 -21.52
N GLY A 322 15.51 -16.14 -21.67
CA GLY A 322 16.50 -17.21 -21.74
C GLY A 322 17.17 -17.23 -23.10
N VAL A 323 18.47 -17.01 -23.13
CA VAL A 323 19.36 -17.58 -24.15
C VAL A 323 20.11 -18.71 -23.44
N PRO A 324 20.07 -19.96 -23.91
CA PRO A 324 20.65 -21.07 -23.17
C PRO A 324 22.18 -21.03 -23.32
N ILE A 325 22.89 -20.80 -22.20
CA ILE A 325 24.30 -21.17 -22.07
C ILE A 325 24.32 -22.36 -21.11
N GLN A 326 24.76 -23.52 -21.61
CA GLN A 326 24.97 -24.73 -20.82
C GLN A 326 26.02 -24.47 -19.73
N LEU A 327 25.70 -24.76 -18.46
CA LEU A 327 26.62 -24.69 -17.32
C LEU A 327 26.64 -26.04 -16.59
N ASP A 328 27.84 -26.42 -16.16
CA ASP A 328 28.27 -27.72 -15.61
C ASP A 328 27.83 -27.92 -14.13
N PRO A 329 27.45 -29.13 -13.64
CA PRO A 329 26.70 -29.33 -12.37
C PRO A 329 27.48 -29.27 -11.03
N ALA A 330 28.75 -28.87 -10.99
CA ALA A 330 29.60 -29.07 -9.81
C ALA A 330 29.72 -27.86 -8.84
N ALA A 331 28.65 -27.09 -8.59
CA ALA A 331 28.70 -25.94 -7.67
C ALA A 331 28.26 -26.29 -6.23
N GLN A 332 29.13 -26.05 -5.24
CA GLN A 332 28.88 -26.22 -3.80
C GLN A 332 27.74 -25.30 -3.29
N LYS A 333 26.85 -25.84 -2.43
CA LYS A 333 25.68 -25.13 -1.86
C LYS A 333 26.10 -23.98 -0.94
N THR A 334 25.51 -22.79 -1.13
CA THR A 334 25.70 -21.59 -0.28
C THR A 334 24.71 -21.52 0.89
N LYS A 335 25.15 -21.03 2.05
CA LYS A 335 24.37 -20.89 3.31
C LYS A 335 23.21 -19.89 3.19
N THR A 336 22.07 -20.15 3.85
CA THR A 336 20.91 -19.24 3.99
C THR A 336 21.10 -18.26 5.17
N GLN A 337 20.26 -17.20 5.27
CA GLN A 337 20.29 -16.25 6.41
C GLN A 337 20.13 -16.95 7.77
N ASN A 338 19.24 -17.95 7.85
CA ASN A 338 19.06 -18.74 9.07
C ASN A 338 20.27 -19.63 9.36
N ASP A 339 20.99 -20.10 8.33
CA ASP A 339 22.22 -20.88 8.53
C ASP A 339 23.32 -20.02 9.15
N PHE A 340 23.47 -18.75 8.73
CA PHE A 340 24.39 -17.81 9.39
C PHE A 340 24.01 -17.56 10.86
N MET A 341 22.71 -17.48 11.18
CA MET A 341 22.26 -17.34 12.57
C MET A 341 22.57 -18.61 13.39
N ARG A 342 22.35 -19.81 12.83
CA ARG A 342 22.70 -21.09 13.48
C ARG A 342 24.20 -21.23 13.70
N ASP A 343 25.02 -20.80 12.74
CA ASP A 343 26.48 -20.76 12.90
C ASP A 343 26.91 -19.78 14.00
N TRP A 344 26.18 -18.67 14.18
CA TRP A 344 26.51 -17.65 15.19
C TRP A 344 26.15 -18.07 16.62
N ILE A 345 25.08 -18.87 16.81
CA ILE A 345 24.60 -19.26 18.14
C ILE A 345 25.70 -19.81 19.08
N PRO A 346 26.58 -20.73 18.64
CA PRO A 346 27.69 -21.21 19.47
C PRO A 346 28.72 -20.13 19.83
N HIS A 347 28.83 -19.06 19.04
CA HIS A 347 29.81 -17.98 19.22
C HIS A 347 29.27 -16.77 19.99
N ARG A 348 27.97 -16.72 20.31
CA ARG A 348 27.34 -15.55 20.93
C ARG A 348 28.02 -15.12 22.24
N ASP A 349 28.44 -16.09 23.06
CA ASP A 349 29.02 -15.85 24.38
C ASP A 349 30.48 -15.38 24.24
N ASP A 350 31.23 -15.95 23.29
CA ASP A 350 32.57 -15.48 22.92
C ASP A 350 32.52 -14.02 22.39
N TYR A 351 31.52 -13.71 21.56
CA TYR A 351 31.33 -12.36 21.02
C TYR A 351 30.94 -11.38 22.13
N LEU A 352 30.07 -11.78 23.06
CA LEU A 352 29.73 -10.96 24.21
C LEU A 352 30.95 -10.66 25.08
N HIS A 353 31.77 -11.68 25.38
CA HIS A 353 33.01 -11.49 26.13
C HIS A 353 33.94 -10.51 25.41
N ALA A 354 34.17 -10.69 24.11
CA ALA A 354 34.99 -9.77 23.31
C ALA A 354 34.41 -8.34 23.31
N ILE A 355 33.09 -8.17 23.24
CA ILE A 355 32.44 -6.86 23.26
C ILE A 355 32.62 -6.17 24.63
N VAL A 356 32.42 -6.89 25.72
CA VAL A 356 32.57 -6.36 27.09
C VAL A 356 34.03 -6.02 27.40
N GLU A 357 35.00 -6.80 26.91
CA GLU A 357 36.42 -6.47 27.04
C GLU A 357 36.77 -5.12 26.39
N MET A 358 36.08 -4.72 25.32
CA MET A 358 36.27 -3.39 24.70
C MET A 358 35.75 -2.24 25.58
N GLU A 359 34.93 -2.50 26.60
CA GLU A 359 34.44 -1.47 27.53
C GLU A 359 35.45 -1.15 28.63
N ALA A 360 36.50 -1.96 28.81
CA ALA A 360 37.61 -1.70 29.71
C ALA A 360 38.84 -1.13 28.95
N PRO A 361 39.66 -0.27 29.57
CA PRO A 361 40.92 0.15 28.97
C PRO A 361 41.90 -1.03 28.92
N PRO A 362 42.74 -1.16 27.87
CA PRO A 362 43.78 -2.17 27.82
C PRO A 362 44.82 -1.93 28.92
N GLU A 363 45.30 -3.01 29.53
CA GLU A 363 46.44 -2.99 30.45
C GLU A 363 47.70 -3.51 29.71
N PRO A 364 48.81 -2.73 29.64
CA PRO A 364 49.03 -1.42 30.27
C PRO A 364 48.34 -0.26 29.53
N ARG A 365 47.88 0.75 30.28
CA ARG A 365 47.21 1.99 29.79
C ARG A 365 48.13 2.99 29.09
N ASN A 366 48.92 2.52 28.14
CA ASN A 366 49.80 3.36 27.34
C ASN A 366 49.04 4.00 26.18
N CYS A 367 49.33 5.26 25.88
CA CYS A 367 48.81 5.94 24.70
C CYS A 367 49.14 5.14 23.43
N ALA A 368 48.13 4.82 22.63
CA ALA A 368 48.25 4.04 21.41
C ALA A 368 49.14 4.72 20.35
N GLU A 369 49.22 6.05 20.35
CA GLU A 369 50.00 6.83 19.38
C GLU A 369 51.45 7.04 19.85
N CYS A 370 51.66 7.79 20.93
CA CYS A 370 53.01 8.15 21.37
C CYS A 370 53.70 7.09 22.22
N LYS A 371 52.97 6.06 22.68
CA LYS A 371 53.44 4.96 23.57
C LYS A 371 54.02 5.38 24.93
N VAL A 372 54.14 6.68 25.20
CA VAL A 372 54.77 7.24 26.40
C VAL A 372 53.75 7.85 27.36
N GLY A 373 52.75 8.57 26.84
CA GLY A 373 51.71 9.20 27.66
C GLY A 373 50.72 8.18 28.22
N GLU A 374 50.11 8.50 29.36
CA GLU A 374 48.99 7.72 29.90
C GLU A 374 47.77 7.87 28.97
N GLY A 375 47.25 6.74 28.51
CA GLY A 375 46.02 6.71 27.73
C GLY A 375 44.82 6.95 28.64
N ARG A 376 44.11 8.05 28.45
CA ARG A 376 42.89 8.41 29.21
C ARG A 376 41.68 8.68 28.35
N TRP A 377 41.90 8.91 27.05
CA TRP A 377 40.85 9.29 26.12
C TRP A 377 40.69 8.22 25.06
N ARG A 378 39.46 7.77 24.81
CA ARG A 378 39.16 6.91 23.65
C ARG A 378 38.16 7.61 22.74
N CYS A 379 38.29 7.38 21.45
CA CYS A 379 37.32 7.85 20.46
C CYS A 379 36.43 6.69 20.02
N LEU A 380 35.12 6.91 20.03
CA LEU A 380 34.12 5.91 19.68
C LEU A 380 33.97 5.72 18.17
N ASP A 381 34.32 6.75 17.39
CA ASP A 381 34.16 6.76 15.94
C ASP A 381 35.48 6.38 15.20
N CYS A 382 36.62 6.41 15.88
CA CYS A 382 37.89 5.90 15.34
C CYS A 382 37.91 4.37 15.32
N MET A 383 38.36 3.79 14.21
CA MET A 383 38.50 2.34 14.05
C MET A 383 39.40 1.76 15.15
N GLY A 384 38.91 0.74 15.85
CA GLY A 384 39.65 0.07 16.92
C GLY A 384 39.68 0.81 18.27
N ARG A 385 38.97 1.95 18.40
CA ARG A 385 38.81 2.72 19.66
C ARG A 385 40.12 2.93 20.45
N PRO A 386 41.18 3.49 19.82
CA PRO A 386 42.49 3.59 20.46
C PRO A 386 42.45 4.48 21.71
N LEU A 387 43.09 4.02 22.78
CA LEU A 387 43.26 4.80 24.00
C LEU A 387 44.46 5.76 23.83
N THR A 388 44.26 7.05 24.00
CA THR A 388 45.23 8.12 23.69
C THR A 388 45.42 9.06 24.88
N CYS A 389 46.59 9.71 24.95
CA CYS A 389 46.80 10.84 25.86
C CYS A 389 46.11 12.10 25.31
N THR A 390 45.96 13.14 26.14
CA THR A 390 45.27 14.40 25.78
C THR A 390 45.81 15.03 24.49
N ASP A 391 47.14 15.10 24.33
CA ASP A 391 47.76 15.74 23.15
C ASP A 391 47.56 14.93 21.87
N CYS A 392 47.71 13.60 21.95
CA CYS A 392 47.46 12.72 20.82
C CYS A 392 45.97 12.72 20.44
N CYS A 393 45.07 12.78 21.43
CA CYS A 393 43.64 12.92 21.20
C CYS A 393 43.33 14.25 20.48
N ARG A 394 43.85 15.38 20.96
CA ARG A 394 43.68 16.69 20.31
C ARG A 394 44.17 16.66 18.87
N ASN A 395 45.43 16.29 18.67
CA ASN A 395 46.07 16.35 17.35
C ASN A 395 45.40 15.40 16.34
N GLY A 396 44.97 14.22 16.79
CA GLY A 396 44.26 13.26 15.93
C GLY A 396 42.88 13.74 15.48
N HIS A 397 42.22 14.63 16.24
CA HIS A 397 40.86 15.07 15.98
C HIS A 397 40.72 16.50 15.45
N GLN A 398 41.82 17.22 15.18
CA GLN A 398 41.76 18.56 14.56
C GLN A 398 41.00 18.58 13.22
N ARG A 399 41.08 17.49 12.46
CA ARG A 399 40.37 17.32 11.18
C ARG A 399 39.11 16.46 11.30
N ALA A 400 38.78 16.00 12.49
CA ALA A 400 37.61 15.20 12.81
C ALA A 400 36.91 15.73 14.07
N PRO A 401 36.47 17.00 14.07
CA PRO A 401 36.02 17.70 15.29
C PRO A 401 34.64 17.23 15.79
N PHE A 402 33.95 16.35 15.05
CA PHE A 402 32.62 15.80 15.40
C PHE A 402 32.67 14.34 15.86
N HIS A 403 33.87 13.80 16.08
CA HIS A 403 34.03 12.49 16.68
C HIS A 403 33.66 12.53 18.17
N ARG A 404 32.98 11.49 18.64
CA ARG A 404 32.61 11.31 20.04
C ARG A 404 33.73 10.65 20.80
N ILE A 405 34.08 11.23 21.94
CA ILE A 405 35.15 10.75 22.80
C ILE A 405 34.62 10.43 24.20
N GLU A 406 35.34 9.58 24.89
CA GLU A 406 35.10 9.26 26.29
C GLU A 406 36.39 9.40 27.10
N HIS A 407 36.23 9.80 28.36
CA HIS A 407 37.31 9.97 29.32
C HIS A 407 37.27 8.85 30.37
N TRP A 408 38.42 8.25 30.65
CA TRP A 408 38.55 7.24 31.69
C TRP A 408 38.63 7.89 33.08
N GLN A 409 37.61 7.67 33.92
CA GLN A 409 37.57 8.21 35.29
C GLN A 409 38.25 7.33 36.33
N GLY A 410 38.90 6.23 35.92
CA GLY A 410 39.54 5.26 36.81
C GLY A 410 38.69 4.00 37.05
N GLN A 411 37.36 4.09 36.92
CA GLN A 411 36.44 2.96 37.07
C GLN A 411 35.60 2.68 35.80
N TYR A 412 35.23 3.72 35.06
CA TYR A 412 34.43 3.61 33.84
C TYR A 412 34.81 4.72 32.86
N PHE A 413 34.38 4.57 31.61
CA PHE A 413 34.46 5.60 30.59
C PHE A 413 33.23 6.50 30.67
N GLU A 414 33.48 7.80 30.77
CA GLU A 414 32.45 8.83 30.79
C GLU A 414 32.42 9.57 29.45
N PRO A 415 31.23 9.83 28.85
CA PRO A 415 31.10 10.68 27.68
C PRO A 415 31.75 12.06 27.88
N ALA A 416 32.53 12.50 26.91
CA ALA A 416 33.21 13.79 26.95
C ALA A 416 33.14 14.50 25.60
N SER A 417 33.49 15.78 25.58
CA SER A 417 33.50 16.58 24.36
C SER A 417 34.92 16.99 23.96
N LEU A 418 35.17 17.08 22.65
CA LEU A 418 36.50 17.38 22.09
C LEU A 418 37.05 18.75 22.52
N TYR A 419 36.21 19.71 22.95
CA TYR A 419 36.70 20.96 23.51
C TYR A 419 37.46 20.76 24.85
N TRP A 420 37.21 19.67 25.58
CA TRP A 420 37.90 19.37 26.85
C TRP A 420 39.39 19.11 26.62
N VAL A 421 39.72 18.49 25.49
CA VAL A 421 41.10 18.23 25.08
C VAL A 421 41.71 19.39 24.27
N GLY A 422 40.94 20.45 23.97
CA GLY A 422 41.40 21.65 23.26
C GLY A 422 41.33 21.57 21.73
N VAL A 423 40.43 20.76 21.18
CA VAL A 423 40.13 20.81 19.73
C VAL A 423 39.33 22.07 19.42
N CYS A 424 39.74 22.80 18.39
CA CYS A 424 39.13 24.04 17.94
C CYS A 424 39.00 24.02 16.42
N ILE A 425 37.89 24.55 15.90
CA ILE A 425 37.72 24.77 14.46
C ILE A 425 38.23 26.17 14.13
N HIS A 426 39.29 26.26 13.34
CA HIS A 426 39.78 27.53 12.81
C HIS A 426 38.98 27.89 11.55
N LEU A 427 38.35 29.06 11.57
CA LEU A 427 37.58 29.56 10.45
C LEU A 427 38.44 30.44 9.55
N GLY A 428 38.23 30.33 8.24
CA GLY A 428 39.13 30.91 7.25
C GLY A 428 40.40 30.08 7.05
N HIS A 429 41.27 30.53 6.13
CA HIS A 429 42.57 29.89 5.83
C HIS A 429 42.53 28.38 5.56
N GLY A 430 41.41 27.83 5.08
CA GLY A 430 41.27 26.40 4.81
C GLY A 430 41.28 25.51 6.06
N GLY A 431 41.01 26.07 7.24
CA GLY A 431 41.03 25.34 8.51
C GLY A 431 42.33 25.48 9.29
N ASP A 432 43.30 26.25 8.79
CA ASP A 432 44.53 26.59 9.52
C ASP A 432 44.30 27.79 10.47
N PRO A 433 45.06 27.89 11.58
CA PRO A 433 44.96 29.02 12.51
C PRO A 433 45.16 30.37 11.83
N CYS A 434 44.37 31.37 12.23
CA CYS A 434 44.48 32.71 11.68
C CYS A 434 45.82 33.36 12.08
N PRO A 435 46.62 33.91 11.13
CA PRO A 435 47.89 34.59 11.46
C PRO A 435 47.74 35.82 12.37
N LEU A 436 46.53 36.40 12.41
CA LEU A 436 46.16 37.54 13.24
C LEU A 436 45.35 37.13 14.49
N GLY A 437 44.93 35.87 14.56
CA GLY A 437 44.34 35.29 15.77
C GLY A 437 45.37 35.29 16.89
N ALA A 438 44.90 35.47 18.13
CA ALA A 438 45.79 35.53 19.28
C ALA A 438 46.69 34.28 19.33
N PHE A 439 48.01 34.51 19.29
CA PHE A 439 49.09 33.55 19.50
C PHE A 439 49.08 32.96 20.93
N THR A 440 47.93 32.52 21.48
CA THR A 440 47.77 32.28 22.92
C THR A 440 47.54 30.83 23.36
N ALA A 441 47.55 29.82 22.48
CA ALA A 441 47.22 28.45 22.93
C ALA A 441 48.15 27.31 22.47
N HIS A 442 49.19 27.56 21.67
CA HIS A 442 50.10 26.48 21.25
C HIS A 442 51.30 26.25 22.18
N ASN A 443 51.54 27.12 23.18
CA ASN A 443 52.68 27.02 24.11
C ASN A 443 52.33 27.06 25.60
N ASN A 444 51.05 27.14 25.98
CA ASN A 444 50.69 26.93 27.39
C ASN A 444 50.52 25.43 27.64
N PRO A 445 51.24 24.84 28.61
CA PRO A 445 51.01 23.46 28.99
C PRO A 445 49.53 23.29 29.33
N ALA A 446 48.95 22.15 28.94
CA ALA A 446 47.59 21.79 29.36
C ALA A 446 47.45 22.06 30.86
N PRO A 447 46.37 22.70 31.35
CA PRO A 447 46.14 22.77 32.78
C PRO A 447 46.18 21.34 33.31
N VAL A 448 47.08 21.07 34.24
CA VAL A 448 47.13 19.77 34.93
C VAL A 448 45.84 19.69 35.72
N VAL A 449 44.83 19.02 35.17
CA VAL A 449 43.64 18.65 35.94
C VAL A 449 44.11 17.59 36.93
N ALA A 450 44.40 18.02 38.16
CA ALA A 450 44.74 17.13 39.25
C ALA A 450 43.52 16.25 39.56
N PRO A 451 43.70 14.97 39.90
CA PRO A 451 42.59 14.12 40.32
C PRO A 451 42.01 14.71 41.61
N GLY A 452 40.78 15.23 41.56
CA GLY A 452 40.06 15.74 42.73
C GLY A 452 40.19 17.24 43.04
N SER A 453 40.61 18.10 42.10
CA SER A 453 40.45 19.55 42.32
C SER A 453 39.00 19.97 42.05
N ASP A 454 38.31 20.41 43.09
CA ASP A 454 37.00 21.09 43.06
C ASP A 454 37.07 22.42 42.28
N PHE A 455 37.27 22.34 40.96
CA PHE A 455 37.18 23.50 40.06
C PHE A 455 35.71 23.89 39.77
N TRP A 456 34.76 23.21 40.41
CA TRP A 456 33.32 23.34 40.21
C TRP A 456 32.62 24.35 41.14
N ASN A 457 33.37 25.09 41.96
CA ASN A 457 32.84 26.16 42.80
C ASN A 457 33.55 27.49 42.51
N ALA A 458 33.44 28.00 41.29
CA ALA A 458 33.61 29.42 41.05
C ALA A 458 32.23 30.08 41.20
N SER A 459 32.09 30.90 42.23
CA SER A 459 30.88 31.62 42.62
C SER A 459 30.28 32.41 41.45
N ASN A 460 28.97 32.22 41.29
CA ASN A 460 28.11 32.79 40.27
C ASN A 460 27.73 34.25 40.62
N GLU A 461 28.71 35.11 40.86
CA GLU A 461 28.51 36.54 41.13
C GLU A 461 29.12 37.33 39.96
N ASP A 462 28.37 37.50 38.87
CA ASP A 462 28.49 38.63 37.91
C ASP A 462 27.55 38.54 36.67
N LEU A 463 26.58 37.61 36.62
CA LEU A 463 25.64 37.46 35.49
C LEU A 463 24.23 38.02 35.73
N ASN A 464 24.11 39.18 36.39
CA ASN A 464 22.85 39.93 36.48
C ASN A 464 23.01 41.33 35.88
N ALA A 465 23.13 41.40 34.55
CA ALA A 465 22.75 42.59 33.80
C ALA A 465 22.50 42.23 32.34
N HIS A 466 21.26 42.45 31.89
CA HIS A 466 20.79 42.45 30.49
C HIS A 466 20.32 41.13 29.89
N ASP A 467 19.27 40.54 30.47
CA ASP A 467 18.28 39.81 29.68
C ASP A 467 16.91 40.44 29.95
N GLY A 468 16.31 41.00 28.89
CA GLY A 468 14.99 41.60 28.93
C GLY A 468 13.89 40.54 29.05
N GLU A 469 12.87 40.87 29.82
CA GLU A 469 11.66 40.10 30.08
C GLU A 469 11.07 39.50 28.78
N VAL A 470 10.95 38.17 28.75
CA VAL A 470 10.00 37.47 27.87
C VAL A 470 8.92 36.91 28.79
N SER A 471 7.69 37.35 28.53
CA SER A 471 6.49 36.98 29.25
C SER A 471 6.20 35.49 29.16
N ASP A 472 5.78 34.97 30.30
CA ASP A 472 5.18 33.67 30.55
C ASP A 472 3.81 33.54 29.88
N ASP A 473 3.66 32.54 29.02
CA ASP A 473 2.37 31.95 28.67
C ASP A 473 2.52 30.46 28.33
N GLY A 474 2.60 29.65 29.40
CA GLY A 474 1.84 28.41 29.55
C GLY A 474 2.35 27.15 28.83
N GLU A 475 3.34 26.48 29.44
CA GLU A 475 3.65 25.07 29.19
C GLU A 475 2.63 24.14 29.87
N VAL A 476 2.12 23.14 29.14
CA VAL A 476 1.39 22.00 29.70
C VAL A 476 2.25 20.75 29.45
N PRO A 477 2.56 19.93 30.48
CA PRO A 477 3.41 18.75 30.33
C PRO A 477 2.59 17.55 29.82
N PHE A 478 3.13 16.78 28.87
CA PHE A 478 2.59 15.48 28.50
C PHE A 478 3.68 14.40 28.54
N ASN A 479 3.50 13.47 29.48
CA ASN A 479 4.27 12.23 29.60
C ASN A 479 3.83 11.18 28.57
N PHE A 480 4.80 10.39 28.13
CA PHE A 480 4.62 9.21 27.28
C PHE A 480 4.11 7.99 28.07
N ALA A 481 3.07 7.31 27.57
CA ALA A 481 2.92 5.84 27.53
C ALA A 481 1.77 5.43 26.56
N PRO A 482 1.74 4.20 26.01
CA PRO A 482 1.28 3.92 24.64
C PRO A 482 -0.15 3.35 24.49
N LEU A 483 -0.62 3.37 23.22
CA LEU A 483 -1.65 2.53 22.55
C LEU A 483 -3.15 2.92 22.60
N ALA A 484 -3.73 2.98 21.38
CA ALA A 484 -5.09 2.59 20.95
C ALA A 484 -6.37 3.33 21.46
N GLY A 485 -7.28 3.61 20.52
CA GLY A 485 -8.74 3.41 20.72
C GLY A 485 -9.61 4.59 21.21
N THR A 486 -10.32 5.20 20.26
CA THR A 486 -11.68 5.82 20.29
C THR A 486 -12.48 6.04 21.60
N LEU A 487 -13.00 7.28 21.69
CA LEU A 487 -14.36 7.76 22.05
C LEU A 487 -14.84 7.90 23.51
N ASP A 488 -15.25 9.15 23.79
CA ASP A 488 -16.39 9.67 24.56
C ASP A 488 -16.62 9.26 26.03
N GLY A 489 -16.51 10.27 26.91
CA GLY A 489 -17.06 10.22 28.27
C GLY A 489 -16.77 11.49 29.05
N GLU A 490 -17.78 12.35 29.22
CA GLU A 490 -17.76 13.49 30.14
C GLU A 490 -17.48 13.01 31.58
N ALA A 491 -16.43 13.56 32.23
CA ALA A 491 -16.26 13.47 33.67
C ALA A 491 -15.62 14.75 34.20
N ARG A 492 -16.32 15.38 35.15
CA ARG A 492 -15.96 16.63 35.84
C ARG A 492 -14.64 16.51 36.58
N GLN A 493 -13.80 17.54 36.44
CA GLN A 493 -12.65 17.83 37.29
C GLN A 493 -13.08 18.01 38.74
N THR A 494 -12.39 17.32 39.64
CA THR A 494 -12.22 17.73 41.04
C THR A 494 -10.74 18.01 41.22
N ASP A 495 -10.40 19.29 41.29
CA ASP A 495 -9.10 19.79 41.73
C ASP A 495 -8.88 19.43 43.21
N ASP A 496 -7.61 19.40 43.62
CA ASP A 496 -7.06 19.32 44.99
C ASP A 496 -6.30 18.01 45.34
N ALA A 497 -5.08 17.88 44.82
CA ALA A 497 -3.96 17.26 45.54
C ALA A 497 -2.61 17.84 45.05
N PRO A 498 -1.65 18.20 45.93
CA PRO A 498 -0.35 18.71 45.52
C PRO A 498 0.56 17.61 44.96
N ASP A 499 1.12 17.86 43.77
CA ASP A 499 2.12 16.99 43.11
C ASP A 499 3.46 17.03 43.89
N PRO A 500 4.17 15.89 44.09
CA PRO A 500 5.45 15.89 44.78
C PRO A 500 6.53 16.50 43.88
N THR A 501 7.21 17.51 44.39
CA THR A 501 8.39 18.13 43.77
C THR A 501 9.50 17.10 43.55
N TRP A 502 9.66 16.61 42.32
CA TRP A 502 10.85 15.87 41.89
C TRP A 502 11.96 16.83 41.40
N GLU A 503 12.26 17.85 42.21
CA GLU A 503 13.55 18.55 42.13
C GLU A 503 14.51 17.87 43.11
N GLU A 504 15.00 16.68 42.77
CA GLU A 504 16.15 16.09 43.45
C GLU A 504 17.21 15.64 42.42
N ASP A 505 18.39 16.27 42.54
CA ASP A 505 19.72 15.85 42.11
C ASP A 505 19.95 15.56 40.60
N VAL A 506 20.11 16.64 39.82
CA VAL A 506 20.82 16.59 38.53
C VAL A 506 22.32 16.39 38.79
N PRO A 507 22.98 15.34 38.26
CA PRO A 507 24.41 15.11 38.47
C PRO A 507 25.29 16.29 37.99
N PRO A 508 26.45 16.56 38.64
CA PRO A 508 27.34 17.71 38.34
C PRO A 508 27.90 17.79 36.91
N VAL A 509 27.73 16.74 36.10
CA VAL A 509 28.21 16.61 34.71
C VAL A 509 27.47 17.57 33.75
N LEU A 510 26.38 18.19 34.21
CA LEU A 510 25.36 18.83 33.36
C LEU A 510 25.25 20.35 33.54
N SER A 511 26.34 21.01 33.92
CA SER A 511 26.41 22.48 33.83
C SER A 511 26.44 22.91 32.36
N ARG A 512 25.71 24.00 32.01
CA ARG A 512 25.82 24.61 30.67
C ARG A 512 27.31 24.80 30.34
N PRO A 513 27.79 24.36 29.17
CA PRO A 513 29.20 24.50 28.84
C PRO A 513 29.59 25.98 28.94
N PRO A 514 30.82 26.27 29.41
CA PRO A 514 31.28 27.64 29.54
C PRO A 514 31.23 28.34 28.16
N ARG A 515 31.06 29.66 28.14
CA ARG A 515 31.07 30.43 26.88
C ARG A 515 32.42 30.33 26.15
N ARG A 516 33.49 30.00 26.89
CA ARG A 516 34.84 29.80 26.37
C ARG A 516 35.44 28.50 26.90
N ASP A 517 36.24 27.85 26.09
CA ASP A 517 37.01 26.68 26.53
C ASP A 517 38.20 27.09 27.45
N SER A 518 38.93 26.10 27.96
CA SER A 518 40.12 26.30 28.79
C SER A 518 41.29 26.97 28.07
N TYR A 519 41.18 27.18 26.75
CA TYR A 519 42.15 27.85 25.88
C TYR A 519 41.68 29.26 25.45
N GLY A 520 40.48 29.68 25.88
CA GLY A 520 39.91 31.00 25.60
C GLY A 520 39.09 31.10 24.31
N ASN A 521 38.91 30.00 23.56
CA ASN A 521 38.12 29.99 22.31
C ASN A 521 36.62 30.05 22.60
N TRP A 522 35.84 30.68 21.73
CA TRP A 522 34.39 30.72 21.88
C TRP A 522 33.78 29.36 21.59
N ILE A 523 32.94 28.85 22.49
CA ILE A 523 32.23 27.59 22.28
C ILE A 523 30.89 27.87 21.59
N ILE A 524 30.65 27.21 20.47
CA ILE A 524 29.34 27.21 19.79
C ILE A 524 28.76 25.79 19.73
N VAL A 525 27.46 25.70 19.46
CA VAL A 525 26.77 24.42 19.26
C VAL A 525 26.82 24.04 17.77
N ILE A 526 27.35 22.86 17.46
CA ILE A 526 27.36 22.32 16.09
C ILE A 526 26.54 21.04 16.05
N VAL A 527 25.51 21.03 15.22
CA VAL A 527 24.66 19.85 14.99
C VAL A 527 25.22 19.08 13.79
N ASP A 528 25.55 17.81 14.01
CA ASP A 528 26.08 16.87 13.02
C ASP A 528 25.29 15.55 13.02
N ILE A 529 25.49 14.70 12.02
CA ILE A 529 24.92 13.34 11.97
C ILE A 529 25.34 12.49 13.18
N SER A 530 26.52 12.75 13.77
CA SER A 530 27.00 12.05 14.97
C SER A 530 26.43 12.60 16.28
N GLY A 531 25.63 13.68 16.25
CA GLY A 531 25.00 14.27 17.41
C GLY A 531 25.16 15.79 17.52
N VAL A 532 24.90 16.33 18.71
CA VAL A 532 25.00 17.74 19.03
C VAL A 532 26.28 17.99 19.81
N HIS A 533 27.19 18.77 19.23
CA HIS A 533 28.53 19.00 19.74
C HIS A 533 28.70 20.42 20.26
N HIS A 534 29.46 20.56 21.34
CA HIS A 534 29.99 21.84 21.80
C HIS A 534 31.45 21.92 21.36
N ILE A 535 31.80 22.91 20.53
CA ILE A 535 33.14 22.98 19.93
C ILE A 535 33.66 24.41 20.00
N GLY A 536 34.95 24.54 20.36
CA GLY A 536 35.66 25.80 20.32
C GLY A 536 35.86 26.26 18.88
N VAL A 537 35.62 27.55 18.61
CA VAL A 537 35.77 28.17 17.29
C VAL A 537 36.65 29.40 17.39
N ASP A 538 37.58 29.48 16.43
CA ASP A 538 38.49 30.60 16.25
C ASP A 538 38.13 31.32 14.94
N TRP A 539 37.70 32.57 15.05
CA TRP A 539 37.21 33.38 13.94
C TRP A 539 38.36 34.06 13.19
N CYS A 540 38.34 34.08 11.86
CA CYS A 540 39.33 34.83 11.08
C CYS A 540 39.16 36.33 11.34
N GLN A 541 40.26 36.99 11.73
CA GLN A 541 40.33 38.43 11.98
C GLN A 541 41.16 39.19 10.94
N CYS A 542 41.44 38.57 9.79
CA CYS A 542 42.13 39.25 8.70
C CYS A 542 41.32 40.43 8.15
N GLU A 543 41.99 41.46 7.66
CA GLU A 543 41.33 42.64 7.06
C GLU A 543 40.40 42.28 5.89
N MET A 544 40.73 41.21 5.15
CA MET A 544 39.91 40.67 4.06
C MET A 544 39.02 39.50 4.49
N ALA A 545 38.84 39.26 5.79
CA ALA A 545 37.96 38.19 6.27
C ALA A 545 36.51 38.48 5.84
N VAL A 546 35.83 37.44 5.38
CA VAL A 546 34.39 37.51 5.13
C VAL A 546 33.63 37.52 6.44
N GLU A 547 32.34 37.90 6.40
CA GLU A 547 31.45 37.87 7.55
C GLU A 547 31.37 36.46 8.19
N CYS A 548 31.07 36.40 9.50
CA CYS A 548 31.11 35.16 10.29
C CYS A 548 30.26 34.02 9.69
N ASP A 549 29.06 34.32 9.20
CA ASP A 549 28.18 33.36 8.54
C ASP A 549 28.83 32.74 7.29
N MET A 550 29.52 33.55 6.49
CA MET A 550 30.25 33.13 5.31
C MET A 550 31.50 32.31 5.65
N GLN A 551 32.20 32.62 6.75
CA GLN A 551 33.34 31.82 7.22
C GLN A 551 32.90 30.40 7.62
N LEU A 552 31.75 30.26 8.28
CA LEU A 552 31.14 28.95 8.57
C LEU A 552 30.81 28.19 7.29
N LEU A 553 30.16 28.85 6.31
CA LEU A 553 29.79 28.22 5.04
C LEU A 553 31.01 27.69 4.27
N GLN A 554 32.12 28.42 4.29
CA GLN A 554 33.38 27.99 3.67
C GLN A 554 33.96 26.72 4.31
N MET A 555 33.65 26.47 5.59
CA MET A 555 34.04 25.27 6.33
C MET A 555 32.99 24.15 6.29
N GLY A 556 31.94 24.27 5.47
CA GLY A 556 30.88 23.26 5.36
C GLY A 556 29.88 23.29 6.52
N LEU A 557 29.81 24.41 7.23
CA LEU A 557 28.90 24.66 8.35
C LEU A 557 27.85 25.69 7.93
N TYR A 558 26.58 25.31 7.98
CA TYR A 558 25.46 26.20 7.73
C TYR A 558 25.09 26.95 9.02
N PRO A 559 25.10 28.29 9.02
CA PRO A 559 24.82 29.07 10.22
C PRO A 559 23.34 29.00 10.60
N GLY A 560 23.05 28.83 11.90
CA GLY A 560 21.69 28.90 12.44
C GLY A 560 21.10 30.30 12.39
N THR A 561 21.94 31.33 12.49
CA THR A 561 21.60 32.76 12.40
C THR A 561 22.66 33.48 11.55
N VAL A 562 22.25 34.52 10.83
CA VAL A 562 23.18 35.29 9.97
C VAL A 562 24.09 36.18 10.80
N LYS A 563 23.53 36.87 11.80
CA LYS A 563 24.29 37.72 12.72
C LYS A 563 24.64 36.91 13.97
N ASP A 564 25.90 37.00 14.40
CA ASP A 564 26.43 36.38 15.62
C ASP A 564 26.01 34.90 15.80
N PRO A 565 26.52 33.99 14.94
CA PRO A 565 26.11 32.59 14.94
C PRO A 565 26.65 31.81 16.15
N HIS A 566 25.77 31.46 17.08
CA HIS A 566 26.05 30.56 18.23
C HIS A 566 25.64 29.10 17.97
N THR A 567 25.03 28.82 16.82
CA THR A 567 24.66 27.47 16.40
C THR A 567 24.92 27.31 14.91
N ALA A 568 25.50 26.18 14.52
CA ALA A 568 25.71 25.81 13.13
C ALA A 568 25.31 24.34 12.88
N PHE A 569 25.03 24.01 11.63
CA PHE A 569 24.64 22.68 11.18
C PHE A 569 25.62 22.23 10.11
N THR A 570 26.15 21.01 10.20
CA THR A 570 26.98 20.49 9.12
C THR A 570 26.15 20.31 7.84
N PHE A 571 26.76 20.48 6.66
CA PHE A 571 26.04 20.15 5.42
C PHE A 571 25.60 18.68 5.38
N ALA A 572 26.33 17.80 6.06
CA ALA A 572 26.01 16.38 6.20
C ALA A 572 24.67 16.17 6.93
N VAL A 573 24.44 16.80 8.09
CA VAL A 573 23.17 16.63 8.83
C VAL A 573 21.99 17.22 8.07
N LEU A 574 22.19 18.31 7.32
CA LEU A 574 21.13 18.90 6.50
C LEU A 574 20.78 18.01 5.30
N ASP A 575 21.77 17.45 4.62
CA ASP A 575 21.54 16.51 3.52
C ASP A 575 20.93 15.18 4.02
N ASP A 576 21.38 14.66 5.16
CA ASP A 576 20.82 13.47 5.82
C ASP A 576 19.36 13.69 6.23
N PHE A 577 19.06 14.82 6.89
CA PHE A 577 17.70 15.16 7.26
C PHE A 577 16.76 15.26 6.04
N LEU A 578 17.18 15.95 4.97
CA LEU A 578 16.36 16.06 3.76
C LEU A 578 16.16 14.69 3.09
N LEU A 579 17.15 13.79 3.15
CA LEU A 579 17.02 12.44 2.61
C LEU A 579 16.08 11.59 3.47
N GLU A 580 16.24 11.56 4.79
CA GLU A 580 15.32 10.88 5.71
C GLU A 580 13.89 11.40 5.61
N ASN A 581 13.71 12.71 5.44
CA ASN A 581 12.39 13.28 5.25
C ASN A 581 11.71 12.77 3.97
N LYS A 582 12.47 12.53 2.90
CA LYS A 582 11.95 12.05 1.62
C LYS A 582 11.77 10.54 1.57
N GLU A 583 12.75 9.78 2.05
CA GLU A 583 12.78 8.32 1.96
C GLU A 583 12.04 7.66 3.12
N CYS A 584 12.31 8.10 4.36
CA CYS A 584 11.75 7.50 5.57
C CYS A 584 10.50 8.24 6.09
N LYS A 585 10.17 9.41 5.52
CA LYS A 585 9.10 10.31 5.98
C LYS A 585 9.26 10.72 7.44
N THR A 586 10.51 10.77 7.91
CA THR A 586 10.82 11.17 9.28
C THR A 586 10.39 12.63 9.50
N ALA A 587 9.53 12.85 10.50
CA ALA A 587 9.20 14.19 10.95
C ALA A 587 10.43 14.83 11.61
N ALA A 588 10.62 16.15 11.42
CA ALA A 588 11.77 16.86 11.95
C ALA A 588 11.96 16.70 13.48
N LEU A 589 10.85 16.59 14.23
CA LEU A 589 10.90 16.35 15.67
C LEU A 589 11.52 15.00 15.98
N ASN A 590 11.09 13.94 15.29
CA ASN A 590 11.62 12.59 15.46
C ASN A 590 13.09 12.52 15.05
N TYR A 591 13.48 13.22 13.98
CA TYR A 591 14.87 13.33 13.55
C TYR A 591 15.73 14.03 14.60
N TYR A 592 15.27 15.17 15.14
CA TYR A 592 16.02 15.88 16.18
C TYR A 592 16.08 15.07 17.48
N SER A 593 15.00 14.37 17.85
CA SER A 593 15.02 13.39 18.94
C SER A 593 16.06 12.30 18.70
N LYS A 594 16.15 11.72 17.49
CA LYS A 594 17.22 10.77 17.13
C LYS A 594 18.61 11.36 17.44
N LEU A 595 18.86 12.61 17.05
CA LEU A 595 20.13 13.28 17.33
C LEU A 595 20.38 13.43 18.84
N LYS A 596 19.37 13.76 19.65
CA LYS A 596 19.51 13.80 21.12
C LYS A 596 19.94 12.44 21.69
N TRP A 597 19.30 11.35 21.27
CA TRP A 597 19.64 9.98 21.70
C TRP A 597 21.02 9.51 21.22
N VAL A 598 21.42 9.88 19.99
CA VAL A 598 22.76 9.58 19.45
C VAL A 598 23.86 10.33 20.21
N THR A 599 23.55 11.53 20.70
CA THR A 599 24.47 12.36 21.50
C THR A 599 24.60 11.83 22.92
N SER A 600 23.47 11.51 23.57
CA SER A 600 23.43 10.94 24.92
C SER A 600 22.24 9.99 25.04
N ASN A 601 22.55 8.70 25.10
CA ASN A 601 21.52 7.66 25.27
C ASN A 601 20.95 7.66 26.70
N ALA A 602 21.78 7.91 27.71
CA ALA A 602 21.34 7.92 29.11
C ALA A 602 20.52 9.18 29.46
N PHE A 603 20.85 10.32 28.86
CA PHE A 603 20.27 11.62 29.23
C PHE A 603 19.97 12.50 28.00
N PRO A 604 19.05 12.09 27.10
CA PRO A 604 18.74 12.87 25.89
C PRO A 604 18.10 14.24 26.20
N GLY A 605 17.45 14.39 27.36
CA GLY A 605 16.82 15.64 27.80
C GLY A 605 17.79 16.77 28.12
N THR A 606 19.07 16.45 28.33
CA THR A 606 20.11 17.45 28.67
C THR A 606 20.74 18.10 27.44
N ILE A 607 20.47 17.55 26.25
CA ILE A 607 21.01 18.05 24.99
C ILE A 607 20.28 19.34 24.59
N PRO A 608 21.01 20.42 24.21
CA PRO A 608 20.39 21.68 23.79
C PRO A 608 19.33 21.48 22.72
N ASP A 609 18.16 22.09 22.90
CA ASP A 609 17.12 22.03 21.89
C ASP A 609 17.39 23.05 20.78
N ARG A 610 17.67 22.54 19.57
CA ARG A 610 17.85 23.30 18.33
C ARG A 610 16.87 22.86 17.23
N TYR A 611 15.75 22.27 17.63
CA TYR A 611 14.70 21.82 16.72
C TYR A 611 14.14 22.97 15.86
N ARG A 612 13.89 24.13 16.47
CA ARG A 612 13.34 25.31 15.77
C ARG A 612 14.33 25.83 14.72
N GLU A 613 15.61 25.86 15.06
CA GLU A 613 16.69 26.22 14.15
C GLU A 613 16.81 25.21 13.02
N LEU A 614 16.77 23.89 13.30
CA LEU A 614 16.79 22.84 12.27
C LEU A 614 15.64 23.01 11.28
N MET A 615 14.42 23.27 11.77
CA MET A 615 13.25 23.54 10.93
C MET A 615 13.47 24.75 10.01
N ARG A 616 14.10 25.83 10.51
CA ARG A 616 14.40 27.02 9.72
C ARG A 616 15.51 26.76 8.69
N VAL A 617 16.65 26.22 9.10
CA VAL A 617 17.81 26.04 8.21
C VAL A 617 17.57 24.96 7.16
N SER A 618 16.79 23.92 7.45
CA SER A 618 16.44 22.89 6.47
C SER A 618 15.59 23.44 5.33
N ARG A 619 14.66 24.36 5.60
CA ARG A 619 13.90 25.11 4.58
C ARG A 619 14.82 25.93 3.67
N GLN A 620 15.74 26.68 4.27
CA GLN A 620 16.71 27.50 3.54
C GLN A 620 17.66 26.64 2.70
N TRP A 621 18.17 25.55 3.28
CA TRP A 621 19.06 24.60 2.61
C TRP A 621 18.40 23.94 1.41
N ARG A 622 17.15 23.47 1.56
CA ARG A 622 16.35 22.92 0.46
C ARG A 622 16.22 23.90 -0.70
N GLN A 623 15.90 25.17 -0.41
CA GLN A 623 15.77 26.21 -1.44
C GLN A 623 17.10 26.49 -2.16
N LEU A 624 18.23 26.50 -1.43
CA LEU A 624 19.56 26.66 -2.01
C LEU A 624 19.94 25.47 -2.91
N LYS A 625 19.65 24.24 -2.48
CA LYS A 625 19.88 23.02 -3.28
C LYS A 625 19.10 23.07 -4.59
N TYR A 626 17.81 23.45 -4.55
CA TYR A 626 17.01 23.58 -5.77
C TYR A 626 17.53 24.65 -6.72
N ARG A 627 17.87 25.84 -6.22
CA ARG A 627 18.45 26.91 -7.05
C ARG A 627 19.78 26.48 -7.66
N LYS A 628 20.63 25.77 -6.90
CA LYS A 628 21.89 25.21 -7.38
C LYS A 628 21.65 24.18 -8.50
N TRP A 629 20.76 23.22 -8.31
CA TRP A 629 20.48 22.17 -9.30
C TRP A 629 19.88 22.71 -10.60
N HIS A 630 19.11 23.79 -10.54
CA HIS A 630 18.56 24.47 -11.72
C HIS A 630 19.50 25.54 -12.32
N GLY A 631 20.74 25.64 -11.82
CA GLY A 631 21.79 26.48 -12.42
C GLY A 631 21.66 27.98 -12.14
N PHE A 632 20.82 28.42 -11.20
CA PHE A 632 20.62 29.84 -10.91
C PHE A 632 21.85 30.55 -10.32
N SER A 633 22.86 29.80 -9.86
CA SER A 633 24.15 30.38 -9.46
C SER A 633 24.96 30.93 -10.64
N HIS A 634 24.71 30.46 -11.87
CA HIS A 634 25.45 30.86 -13.06
C HIS A 634 24.85 32.09 -13.76
N ASP A 635 23.60 32.43 -13.45
CA ASP A 635 22.88 33.59 -13.99
C ASP A 635 22.04 34.25 -12.89
N ALA A 636 22.71 35.03 -12.04
CA ALA A 636 22.12 35.63 -10.84
C ALA A 636 20.97 36.62 -11.14
N LEU A 637 20.85 37.09 -12.38
CA LEU A 637 19.81 38.04 -12.80
C LEU A 637 18.56 37.35 -13.34
N ARG A 638 18.62 36.04 -13.64
CA ARG A 638 17.48 35.30 -14.16
C ARG A 638 16.42 35.10 -13.06
N PRO A 639 15.19 35.64 -13.21
CA PRO A 639 14.12 35.36 -12.27
C PRO A 639 13.71 33.89 -12.36
N VAL A 640 13.30 33.32 -11.23
CA VAL A 640 12.71 31.99 -11.19
C VAL A 640 11.28 32.07 -11.73
N GLU A 641 11.05 31.51 -12.92
CA GLU A 641 9.73 31.46 -13.56
C GLU A 641 8.76 30.53 -12.81
N LYS A 642 7.46 30.65 -13.11
CA LYS A 642 6.43 29.75 -12.60
C LYS A 642 6.74 28.31 -13.01
N GLY A 643 6.86 27.42 -12.04
CA GLY A 643 7.28 26.02 -12.26
C GLY A 643 8.75 25.82 -12.65
N GLY A 644 9.59 26.86 -12.65
CA GLY A 644 11.00 26.78 -13.08
C GLY A 644 11.92 25.92 -12.21
N LEU A 645 11.49 25.59 -10.98
CA LEU A 645 12.18 24.70 -10.03
C LEU A 645 11.56 23.29 -9.98
N ALA A 646 10.64 22.95 -10.88
CA ALA A 646 10.04 21.61 -10.96
C ALA A 646 10.66 20.78 -12.08
N ILE A 647 10.93 19.51 -11.79
CA ILE A 647 11.39 18.52 -12.77
C ILE A 647 10.18 18.07 -13.59
N PHE A 648 10.18 18.35 -14.90
CA PHE A 648 9.12 17.92 -15.82
C PHE A 648 9.36 16.51 -16.37
N CYS A 649 8.37 15.93 -17.05
CA CYS A 649 8.50 14.62 -17.67
C CYS A 649 9.36 14.67 -18.95
N PRO A 650 10.54 14.02 -19.01
CA PRO A 650 11.39 14.08 -20.21
C PRO A 650 10.84 13.26 -21.39
N ALA A 651 9.90 12.34 -21.12
CA ALA A 651 9.36 11.42 -22.13
C ALA A 651 8.03 11.89 -22.75
N CYS A 652 7.36 12.88 -22.17
CA CYS A 652 6.16 13.44 -22.78
C CYS A 652 6.50 14.24 -24.05
N PRO A 653 5.66 14.19 -25.11
CA PRO A 653 5.90 14.92 -26.36
C PRO A 653 6.13 16.42 -26.16
N GLN A 654 7.31 16.90 -26.59
CA GLN A 654 7.77 18.28 -26.47
C GLN A 654 8.48 18.72 -27.76
N PRO A 655 7.81 19.50 -28.63
CA PRO A 655 8.41 20.08 -29.81
C PRO A 655 9.70 20.85 -29.50
N GLY A 656 10.74 20.61 -30.29
CA GLY A 656 12.07 21.23 -30.11
C GLY A 656 12.95 20.57 -29.05
N LEU A 657 12.43 19.64 -28.23
CA LEU A 657 13.23 18.86 -27.27
C LEU A 657 13.37 17.40 -27.67
N ASN A 658 12.24 16.68 -27.78
CA ASN A 658 12.24 15.21 -27.93
C ASN A 658 11.37 14.70 -29.08
N LEU A 659 10.91 15.59 -29.96
CA LEU A 659 10.16 15.24 -31.18
C LEU A 659 10.99 15.52 -32.44
N PRO A 660 10.84 14.70 -33.51
CA PRO A 660 11.38 15.00 -34.83
C PRO A 660 10.90 16.35 -35.36
N PHE A 661 11.69 17.04 -36.19
CA PHE A 661 11.29 18.36 -36.72
C PHE A 661 10.01 18.33 -37.58
N ASP A 662 9.73 17.20 -38.24
CA ASP A 662 8.60 16.96 -39.14
C ASP A 662 7.45 16.17 -38.47
N TRP A 663 7.41 16.12 -37.14
CA TRP A 663 6.39 15.35 -36.38
C TRP A 663 4.94 15.69 -36.77
N GLN A 664 4.68 16.92 -37.19
CA GLN A 664 3.35 17.40 -37.63
C GLN A 664 2.89 16.74 -38.94
N ALA A 665 3.80 16.23 -39.76
CA ALA A 665 3.51 15.58 -41.03
C ALA A 665 3.30 14.05 -40.90
N ASP A 666 3.57 13.45 -39.73
CA ASP A 666 3.34 12.00 -39.51
C ASP A 666 1.84 11.69 -39.65
N PRO A 667 1.44 10.69 -40.46
CA PRO A 667 0.03 10.34 -40.62
C PRO A 667 -0.63 9.84 -39.32
N VAL A 668 0.16 9.40 -38.34
CA VAL A 668 -0.27 8.80 -37.07
C VAL A 668 -0.08 9.79 -35.92
N GLN A 669 -0.84 10.89 -35.96
CA GLN A 669 -0.74 12.00 -35.01
C GLN A 669 -1.00 11.61 -33.54
N TRP A 670 -1.74 10.52 -33.27
CA TRP A 670 -2.03 10.10 -31.89
C TRP A 670 -0.79 9.70 -31.08
N LYS A 671 0.34 9.37 -31.72
CA LYS A 671 1.62 9.08 -31.05
C LYS A 671 2.09 10.25 -30.17
N PHE A 672 1.90 11.47 -30.69
CA PHE A 672 2.33 12.73 -30.07
C PHE A 672 1.29 13.34 -29.12
N LYS A 673 0.18 12.61 -28.86
CA LYS A 673 -0.82 13.03 -27.89
C LYS A 673 -0.20 13.21 -26.51
N HIS A 674 -0.41 14.38 -25.91
CA HIS A 674 -0.04 14.63 -24.53
C HIS A 674 -1.20 14.24 -23.61
N GLY A 675 -0.96 13.36 -22.63
CA GLY A 675 -1.99 12.91 -21.71
C GLY A 675 -1.83 13.51 -20.32
N PHE A 676 -2.92 14.06 -19.77
CA PHE A 676 -3.04 14.61 -18.44
C PHE A 676 -4.05 13.81 -17.62
N VAL A 677 -3.70 13.50 -16.39
CA VAL A 677 -4.59 12.92 -15.39
C VAL A 677 -4.73 13.89 -14.24
N MET A 678 -5.96 14.09 -13.81
CA MET A 678 -6.33 15.00 -12.73
C MET A 678 -6.94 14.19 -11.60
N ASP A 679 -6.51 14.45 -10.39
CA ASP A 679 -6.99 13.76 -9.19
C ASP A 679 -6.71 14.61 -7.93
N GLY A 680 -7.41 14.31 -6.84
CA GLY A 680 -7.42 15.03 -5.58
C GLY A 680 -6.97 14.16 -4.39
N ASN A 681 -6.01 14.66 -3.62
CA ASN A 681 -5.58 14.06 -2.37
C ASN A 681 -6.21 14.78 -1.17
N PHE A 682 -7.12 14.11 -0.48
CA PHE A 682 -7.84 14.64 0.68
C PHE A 682 -7.10 14.48 2.02
N SER A 683 -5.99 13.75 2.04
CA SER A 683 -5.18 13.52 3.25
C SER A 683 -4.19 14.65 3.50
N ALA A 684 -3.95 15.52 2.51
CA ALA A 684 -3.06 16.68 2.60
C ALA A 684 -3.74 17.89 3.31
N GLU A 685 -4.38 17.64 4.46
CA GLU A 685 -5.09 18.64 5.24
C GLU A 685 -4.13 19.63 5.92
N HIS A 686 -4.62 20.86 6.15
CA HIS A 686 -3.85 21.90 6.79
C HIS A 686 -4.69 22.75 7.74
N MET A 687 -4.22 22.95 8.98
CA MET A 687 -4.87 23.77 10.00
C MET A 687 -4.67 25.27 9.78
N LYS A 688 -5.63 26.10 10.15
CA LYS A 688 -5.44 27.56 10.12
C LYS A 688 -4.29 27.98 11.03
N MET A 689 -3.36 28.78 10.51
CA MET A 689 -2.31 29.39 11.31
C MET A 689 -2.87 30.51 12.18
N LYS A 690 -2.31 30.69 13.38
CA LYS A 690 -2.68 31.76 14.31
C LYS A 690 -2.34 33.15 13.76
N HIS A 691 -1.16 33.28 13.15
CA HIS A 691 -0.60 34.53 12.59
C HIS A 691 -0.10 34.32 11.15
N PRO A 692 -1.01 34.21 10.16
CA PRO A 692 -0.63 33.98 8.76
C PRO A 692 0.16 35.12 8.12
N GLU A 693 0.03 36.34 8.64
CA GLU A 693 0.73 37.55 8.20
C GLU A 693 2.24 37.56 8.50
N GLU A 694 2.67 36.76 9.48
CA GLU A 694 4.08 36.62 9.86
C GLU A 694 4.79 35.48 9.10
N ASP A 695 4.03 34.68 8.34
CA ASP A 695 4.57 33.54 7.60
C ASP A 695 5.38 34.00 6.37
N VAL A 696 6.55 33.40 6.17
CA VAL A 696 7.47 33.75 5.07
C VAL A 696 7.62 32.56 4.14
N ALA A 697 7.15 32.71 2.89
CA ALA A 697 7.32 31.72 1.83
C ALA A 697 8.65 31.94 1.10
N LEU A 698 9.51 30.91 1.00
CA LEU A 698 10.78 31.00 0.27
C LEU A 698 10.60 30.84 -1.26
N SER A 699 9.46 30.31 -1.66
CA SER A 699 9.01 30.15 -3.05
C SER A 699 7.49 30.31 -3.11
N ASN A 700 6.98 30.88 -4.21
CA ASN A 700 5.54 31.02 -4.45
C ASN A 700 5.27 30.74 -5.93
N GLY A 701 4.70 29.57 -6.24
CA GLY A 701 4.44 29.20 -7.63
C GLY A 701 5.67 28.75 -8.43
N GLN A 702 6.84 28.64 -7.82
CA GLN A 702 8.10 28.39 -8.55
C GLN A 702 8.36 26.91 -8.85
N ALA A 703 7.62 25.97 -8.24
CA ALA A 703 7.72 24.54 -8.49
C ALA A 703 6.35 23.94 -8.85
N PHE A 704 5.80 22.96 -8.12
CA PHE A 704 4.55 22.28 -8.49
C PHE A 704 3.32 22.99 -7.98
N MET A 705 3.36 23.48 -6.74
CA MET A 705 2.28 24.28 -6.15
C MET A 705 2.10 25.59 -6.94
N VAL A 706 0.84 25.96 -7.20
CA VAL A 706 0.51 27.21 -7.91
C VAL A 706 0.80 28.45 -7.05
N GLY A 707 0.91 29.61 -7.71
CA GLY A 707 1.06 30.89 -7.02
C GLY A 707 -0.21 31.27 -6.25
N GLN A 708 -0.08 31.67 -4.98
CA GLN A 708 -1.23 31.92 -4.12
C GLN A 708 -2.11 33.10 -4.55
N GLU A 709 -1.52 34.18 -5.06
CA GLU A 709 -2.22 35.43 -5.37
C GLU A 709 -3.21 35.25 -6.53
N ASP A 710 -2.70 34.81 -7.70
CA ASP A 710 -3.52 34.56 -8.89
C ASP A 710 -4.58 33.48 -8.62
N TYR A 711 -4.22 32.46 -7.84
CA TYR A 711 -5.16 31.39 -7.50
C TYR A 711 -6.29 31.87 -6.60
N LYS A 712 -6.00 32.65 -5.54
CA LYS A 712 -7.03 33.28 -4.69
C LYS A 712 -7.92 34.22 -5.50
N ALA A 713 -7.35 34.97 -6.43
CA ALA A 713 -8.10 35.86 -7.32
C ALA A 713 -9.06 35.07 -8.25
N HIS A 714 -8.62 33.93 -8.79
CA HIS A 714 -9.48 33.01 -9.53
C HIS A 714 -10.62 32.47 -8.66
N LEU A 715 -10.31 31.97 -7.46
CA LEU A 715 -11.32 31.42 -6.54
C LEU A 715 -12.38 32.45 -6.13
N ALA A 716 -12.02 33.74 -6.04
CA ALA A 716 -12.95 34.81 -5.69
C ALA A 716 -13.99 35.10 -6.80
N VAL A 717 -13.67 34.83 -8.06
CA VAL A 717 -14.57 35.08 -9.20
C VAL A 717 -15.19 33.81 -9.78
N ALA A 718 -14.60 32.65 -9.52
CA ALA A 718 -15.03 31.39 -10.10
C ALA A 718 -16.43 30.99 -9.59
N MET A 719 -17.33 30.71 -10.53
CA MET A 719 -18.68 30.24 -10.20
C MET A 719 -18.71 28.72 -10.07
N GLU A 720 -19.24 28.24 -8.94
CA GLU A 720 -19.47 26.81 -8.73
C GLU A 720 -20.86 26.39 -9.22
N SER A 721 -20.91 25.46 -10.17
CA SER A 721 -22.16 24.83 -10.57
C SER A 721 -22.30 23.47 -9.90
N HIS A 722 -23.18 23.37 -8.90
CA HIS A 722 -23.54 22.07 -8.33
C HIS A 722 -24.40 21.30 -9.32
N GLN A 723 -23.81 20.30 -9.97
CA GLN A 723 -24.55 19.35 -10.78
C GLN A 723 -24.82 18.09 -9.97
N ARG A 724 -26.08 17.67 -9.93
CA ARG A 724 -26.48 16.45 -9.25
C ARG A 724 -25.91 15.27 -10.05
N SER A 725 -25.02 14.49 -9.43
CA SER A 725 -24.40 13.34 -10.08
C SER A 725 -25.48 12.39 -10.58
N THR A 726 -25.51 12.13 -11.88
CA THR A 726 -26.41 11.13 -12.47
C THR A 726 -25.89 9.72 -12.24
N CYS A 727 -24.57 9.52 -12.05
CA CYS A 727 -23.94 8.23 -11.81
C CYS A 727 -24.17 7.68 -10.38
N HIS A 728 -24.28 6.34 -10.24
CA HIS A 728 -24.58 5.68 -8.97
C HIS A 728 -23.47 5.88 -7.92
N GLU A 729 -23.88 6.25 -6.70
CA GLU A 729 -23.10 6.27 -5.45
C GLU A 729 -21.72 6.94 -5.43
N HIS A 730 -21.60 8.19 -5.91
CA HIS A 730 -20.54 9.10 -5.42
C HIS A 730 -20.90 9.68 -4.02
N ARG A 731 -21.26 8.85 -3.04
CA ARG A 731 -21.42 9.30 -1.62
C ARG A 731 -20.13 9.96 -1.11
N ALA A 732 -19.02 9.54 -1.70
CA ALA A 732 -17.69 10.03 -1.50
C ALA A 732 -17.54 11.56 -1.58
N VAL A 733 -18.00 12.18 -2.67
CA VAL A 733 -17.82 13.62 -2.94
C VAL A 733 -18.69 14.46 -1.98
N ASN A 734 -19.91 14.00 -1.70
CA ASN A 734 -20.85 14.73 -0.84
C ASN A 734 -20.42 14.75 0.64
N GLN A 735 -19.65 13.77 1.11
CA GLN A 735 -19.15 13.71 2.49
C GLN A 735 -17.84 14.48 2.69
N ALA A 736 -17.07 14.73 1.61
CA ALA A 736 -15.82 15.51 1.65
C ALA A 736 -16.05 17.04 1.61
N ASN A 737 -17.24 17.49 1.23
CA ASN A 737 -17.61 18.91 1.17
C ASN A 737 -18.19 19.46 2.49
N VAL A 738 -18.03 18.74 3.61
CA VAL A 738 -18.44 19.25 4.92
C VAL A 738 -17.40 20.27 5.38
N ASP A 739 -17.85 21.50 5.63
CA ASP A 739 -17.02 22.58 6.17
C ASP A 739 -16.36 22.14 7.49
N ARG A 740 -15.04 21.97 7.49
CA ARG A 740 -14.25 21.78 8.70
C ARG A 740 -13.70 23.14 9.13
N ALA A 741 -14.33 23.76 10.14
CA ALA A 741 -14.07 25.15 10.52
C ALA A 741 -12.59 25.48 10.83
N ASN A 742 -11.78 24.49 11.20
CA ASN A 742 -10.40 24.66 11.67
C ASN A 742 -9.34 24.48 10.57
N LEU A 743 -9.72 24.07 9.34
CA LEU A 743 -8.79 23.84 8.25
C LEU A 743 -8.71 25.03 7.28
N ASP A 744 -7.50 25.33 6.83
CA ASP A 744 -7.20 26.28 5.74
C ASP A 744 -7.15 25.60 4.37
N ALA A 745 -6.68 24.34 4.35
CA ALA A 745 -6.79 23.47 3.19
C ALA A 745 -7.33 22.09 3.61
N THR A 746 -8.30 21.56 2.88
CA THR A 746 -8.90 20.23 3.12
C THR A 746 -8.25 19.13 2.26
N GLY A 747 -7.19 19.45 1.54
CA GLY A 747 -6.52 18.58 0.58
C GLY A 747 -5.85 19.37 -0.55
N ILE A 748 -5.32 18.65 -1.54
CA ILE A 748 -4.74 19.21 -2.77
C ILE A 748 -5.32 18.54 -4.00
N GLY A 749 -5.40 19.28 -5.10
CA GLY A 749 -5.63 18.74 -6.44
C GLY A 749 -4.38 18.89 -7.27
N ALA A 750 -4.08 17.92 -8.14
CA ALA A 750 -2.91 17.98 -9.01
C ALA A 750 -3.24 17.54 -10.43
N THR A 751 -2.34 17.87 -11.36
CA THR A 751 -2.33 17.28 -12.69
C THR A 751 -0.99 16.59 -12.92
N ALA A 752 -1.04 15.35 -13.39
CA ALA A 752 0.13 14.56 -13.75
C ALA A 752 0.04 14.08 -15.21
N CYS A 753 1.15 13.62 -15.78
CA CYS A 753 1.10 13.00 -17.10
C CYS A 753 0.57 11.56 -17.01
N THR A 754 -0.37 11.18 -17.88
CA THR A 754 -1.05 9.87 -17.80
C THR A 754 -0.10 8.70 -18.03
N ARG A 755 0.87 8.84 -18.94
CA ARG A 755 1.72 7.73 -19.41
C ARG A 755 2.84 7.36 -18.46
N HIS A 756 3.36 8.37 -17.74
CA HIS A 756 4.59 8.22 -16.94
C HIS A 756 4.41 8.65 -15.48
N GLY A 757 3.24 9.19 -15.11
CA GLY A 757 2.90 9.56 -13.73
C GLY A 757 3.71 10.72 -13.16
N PHE A 758 4.25 11.62 -13.99
CA PHE A 758 4.99 12.79 -13.50
C PHE A 758 4.03 13.91 -13.13
N PHE A 759 4.20 14.51 -11.97
CA PHE A 759 3.50 15.76 -11.63
C PHE A 759 3.87 16.85 -12.63
N VAL A 760 2.89 17.61 -13.10
CA VAL A 760 3.11 18.70 -14.06
C VAL A 760 3.49 19.96 -13.28
N PRO A 761 4.56 20.68 -13.67
CA PRO A 761 4.97 21.94 -13.03
C PRO A 761 3.83 22.95 -12.92
N HIS A 762 3.76 23.66 -11.79
CA HIS A 762 2.79 24.73 -11.54
C HIS A 762 1.31 24.33 -11.70
N THR A 763 0.92 23.11 -11.31
CA THR A 763 -0.48 22.63 -11.42
C THR A 763 -1.14 22.30 -10.10
N VAL A 764 -0.39 22.18 -9.00
CA VAL A 764 -0.94 21.69 -7.74
C VAL A 764 -1.65 22.80 -6.98
N VAL A 765 -2.91 22.56 -6.63
CA VAL A 765 -3.83 23.54 -6.06
C VAL A 765 -4.33 23.10 -4.70
N ASP A 766 -4.51 24.04 -3.79
CA ASP A 766 -5.15 23.76 -2.49
C ASP A 766 -6.67 23.71 -2.60
N PHE A 767 -7.28 22.78 -1.87
CA PHE A 767 -8.72 22.68 -1.69
C PHE A 767 -9.16 23.50 -0.48
N GLN A 768 -10.04 24.48 -0.67
CA GLN A 768 -10.57 25.28 0.44
C GLN A 768 -11.75 24.57 1.14
N LYS A 769 -12.52 23.78 0.37
CA LYS A 769 -13.75 23.11 0.82
C LYS A 769 -13.99 21.84 0.00
N GLY A 770 -13.19 20.81 0.27
CA GLY A 770 -13.16 19.62 -0.57
C GLY A 770 -12.71 19.93 -2.00
N GLU A 771 -12.82 18.92 -2.85
CA GLU A 771 -12.46 19.03 -4.26
C GLU A 771 -13.63 19.66 -5.04
N ARG A 772 -13.37 20.81 -5.68
CA ARG A 772 -14.36 21.51 -6.50
C ARG A 772 -13.84 21.69 -7.91
N GLN A 773 -14.76 21.74 -8.87
CA GLN A 773 -14.40 21.88 -10.28
C GLN A 773 -13.57 23.14 -10.55
N MET A 774 -13.81 24.25 -9.82
CA MET A 774 -13.02 25.48 -9.96
C MET A 774 -11.54 25.29 -9.58
N ASN A 775 -11.24 24.40 -8.62
CA ASN A 775 -9.87 24.08 -8.22
C ASN A 775 -9.19 23.33 -9.37
N MET A 776 -9.85 22.29 -9.84
CA MET A 776 -9.36 21.42 -10.91
C MET A 776 -9.29 22.11 -12.28
N ASP A 777 -10.18 23.07 -12.56
CA ASP A 777 -10.11 23.94 -13.74
C ASP A 777 -8.80 24.74 -13.77
N TYR A 778 -8.37 25.28 -12.63
CA TYR A 778 -7.13 26.05 -12.52
C TYR A 778 -5.89 25.15 -12.66
N SER A 779 -5.91 23.97 -12.04
CA SER A 779 -4.89 22.94 -12.22
C SER A 779 -4.72 22.56 -13.71
N LEU A 780 -5.82 22.24 -14.38
CA LEU A 780 -5.84 21.90 -15.80
C LEU A 780 -5.38 23.07 -16.66
N SER A 781 -5.82 24.30 -16.37
CA SER A 781 -5.41 25.49 -17.12
C SER A 781 -3.90 25.65 -17.14
N ASN A 782 -3.24 25.48 -15.99
CA ASN A 782 -1.78 25.59 -15.94
C ASN A 782 -1.09 24.40 -16.64
N ALA A 783 -1.65 23.20 -16.54
CA ALA A 783 -1.15 22.04 -17.29
C ALA A 783 -1.22 22.25 -18.81
N LEU A 784 -2.31 22.83 -19.32
CA LEU A 784 -2.45 23.11 -20.74
C LEU A 784 -1.47 24.18 -21.23
N LEU A 785 -1.09 25.14 -20.37
CA LEU A 785 -0.09 26.16 -20.69
C LEU A 785 1.33 25.58 -20.84
N THR A 786 1.60 24.36 -20.38
CA THR A 786 2.89 23.70 -20.62
C THR A 786 3.03 23.13 -22.04
N LEU A 787 1.95 23.16 -22.85
CA LEU A 787 1.97 22.63 -24.21
C LEU A 787 2.60 23.62 -25.19
N THR A 788 3.59 23.15 -25.97
CA THR A 788 4.28 23.95 -27.00
C THR A 788 3.90 23.50 -28.41
N GLY A 789 2.66 23.77 -28.84
CA GLY A 789 2.19 23.46 -30.20
C GLY A 789 1.59 22.06 -30.39
N ILE A 790 1.49 21.25 -29.33
CA ILE A 790 0.74 19.99 -29.33
C ILE A 790 -0.76 20.27 -29.22
N THR A 791 -1.54 19.94 -30.25
CA THR A 791 -2.99 20.24 -30.33
C THR A 791 -3.90 19.10 -29.88
N LEU A 792 -3.38 17.87 -29.86
CA LEU A 792 -4.12 16.67 -29.45
C LEU A 792 -3.75 16.29 -28.01
N VAL A 793 -4.74 16.30 -27.12
CA VAL A 793 -4.55 15.99 -25.70
C VAL A 793 -5.56 14.97 -25.19
N LEU A 794 -5.13 14.12 -24.26
CA LEU A 794 -6.01 13.27 -23.48
C LEU A 794 -6.12 13.87 -22.08
N VAL A 795 -7.34 14.10 -21.59
CA VAL A 795 -7.57 14.52 -20.20
C VAL A 795 -8.39 13.44 -19.51
N MET A 796 -7.81 12.88 -18.46
CA MET A 796 -8.42 11.86 -17.62
C MET A 796 -8.78 12.46 -16.26
N TYR A 797 -10.00 12.17 -15.80
CA TYR A 797 -10.49 12.63 -14.51
C TYR A 797 -11.63 11.72 -14.05
N ASP A 798 -11.74 11.44 -12.76
CA ASP A 798 -12.74 10.52 -12.22
C ASP A 798 -14.16 10.92 -12.61
N ILE A 799 -14.49 12.20 -12.43
CA ILE A 799 -15.80 12.74 -12.78
C ILE A 799 -15.84 13.30 -14.20
N MET A 800 -15.00 12.82 -15.14
CA MET A 800 -14.94 13.35 -16.51
C MET A 800 -16.30 13.38 -17.22
N CYS A 801 -17.16 12.39 -16.97
CA CYS A 801 -18.52 12.35 -17.54
C CYS A 801 -19.40 13.56 -17.14
N GLN A 802 -19.09 14.23 -16.03
CA GLN A 802 -19.77 15.44 -15.56
C GLN A 802 -18.92 16.69 -15.85
N TYR A 803 -17.63 16.64 -15.50
CA TYR A 803 -16.70 17.74 -15.66
C TYR A 803 -16.51 18.16 -17.13
N GLY A 804 -16.38 17.17 -18.02
CA GLY A 804 -16.09 17.35 -19.44
C GLY A 804 -17.20 18.04 -20.24
N VAL A 805 -18.45 18.02 -19.75
CA VAL A 805 -19.61 18.64 -20.44
C VAL A 805 -19.49 20.16 -20.50
N HIS A 806 -18.95 20.77 -19.45
CA HIS A 806 -18.91 22.24 -19.31
C HIS A 806 -17.50 22.81 -19.23
N VAL A 807 -16.44 21.99 -19.29
CA VAL A 807 -15.05 22.48 -19.19
C VAL A 807 -14.74 23.58 -20.20
N ARG A 808 -15.08 23.40 -21.48
CA ARG A 808 -14.88 24.43 -22.51
C ARG A 808 -15.68 25.70 -22.23
N LYS A 809 -16.89 25.58 -21.67
CA LYS A 809 -17.72 26.72 -21.27
C LYS A 809 -17.07 27.47 -20.10
N ARG A 810 -16.62 26.76 -19.06
CA ARG A 810 -15.96 27.37 -17.89
C ARG A 810 -14.68 28.13 -18.28
N PHE A 811 -13.85 27.55 -19.15
CA PHE A 811 -12.65 28.21 -19.67
C PHE A 811 -12.95 29.49 -20.45
N ARG A 812 -14.03 29.55 -21.23
CA ARG A 812 -14.42 30.76 -21.99
C ARG A 812 -14.96 31.90 -21.12
N HIS A 813 -15.52 31.60 -19.95
CA HIS A 813 -16.18 32.60 -19.08
C HIS A 813 -15.29 33.06 -17.92
N SER A 814 -14.09 32.53 -17.76
CA SER A 814 -13.15 32.93 -16.71
C SER A 814 -12.00 33.77 -17.28
N ALA A 815 -11.65 34.85 -16.59
CA ALA A 815 -10.49 35.68 -16.93
C ALA A 815 -9.14 35.03 -16.52
N TYR A 816 -9.18 34.05 -15.61
CA TYR A 816 -7.99 33.42 -15.02
C TYR A 816 -7.67 32.06 -15.63
N LEU A 817 -8.62 31.45 -16.35
CA LEU A 817 -8.41 30.19 -17.06
C LEU A 817 -8.00 30.50 -18.50
N ARG A 818 -6.98 29.78 -18.99
CA ARG A 818 -6.44 29.96 -20.34
C ARG A 818 -6.33 28.61 -21.03
N MET A 819 -6.77 28.58 -22.29
CA MET A 819 -6.46 27.52 -23.24
C MET A 819 -5.58 28.15 -24.31
N PRO A 820 -4.31 27.75 -24.46
CA PRO A 820 -3.33 28.50 -25.25
C PRO A 820 -3.69 28.61 -26.74
N PHE A 821 -4.42 27.63 -27.27
CA PHE A 821 -4.94 27.57 -28.63
C PHE A 821 -6.10 26.56 -28.67
N GLU A 822 -6.76 26.39 -29.83
CA GLU A 822 -7.82 25.38 -29.97
C GLU A 822 -7.25 23.96 -29.83
N LEU A 823 -7.73 23.22 -28.82
CA LEU A 823 -7.29 21.87 -28.49
C LEU A 823 -8.34 20.83 -28.84
N LYS A 824 -7.86 19.74 -29.45
CA LYS A 824 -8.61 18.49 -29.60
C LYS A 824 -8.44 17.68 -28.31
N ILE A 825 -9.45 17.71 -27.45
CA ILE A 825 -9.43 17.07 -26.12
C ILE A 825 -10.19 15.75 -26.17
N ASP A 826 -9.47 14.65 -26.07
CA ASP A 826 -10.06 13.36 -25.76
C ASP A 826 -10.30 13.26 -24.25
N GLN A 827 -11.50 12.84 -23.87
CA GLN A 827 -11.95 12.77 -22.48
C GLN A 827 -11.94 11.31 -22.02
N GLY A 828 -11.33 11.03 -20.88
CA GLY A 828 -11.26 9.69 -20.31
C GLY A 828 -11.51 9.64 -18.81
N ILE A 829 -11.81 8.44 -18.31
CA ILE A 829 -11.87 8.10 -16.88
C ILE A 829 -10.87 6.95 -16.65
N GLY A 830 -10.12 6.98 -15.55
CA GLY A 830 -9.19 5.91 -15.17
C GLY A 830 -9.84 4.53 -15.21
N LEU A 831 -9.09 3.48 -15.59
CA LEU A 831 -9.65 2.12 -15.67
C LEU A 831 -10.18 1.63 -14.33
N PHE A 832 -9.56 2.03 -13.22
CA PHE A 832 -10.03 1.69 -11.89
C PHE A 832 -11.37 2.36 -11.58
N HIS A 833 -11.48 3.66 -11.88
CA HIS A 833 -12.68 4.46 -11.60
C HIS A 833 -13.83 4.25 -12.58
N VAL A 834 -13.59 3.93 -13.86
CA VAL A 834 -14.66 3.88 -14.87
C VAL A 834 -15.70 2.79 -14.59
N HIS A 835 -15.28 1.65 -14.00
CA HIS A 835 -16.19 0.60 -13.53
C HIS A 835 -17.10 1.08 -12.40
N GLY A 836 -16.71 2.19 -11.77
CA GLY A 836 -17.43 2.96 -10.79
C GLY A 836 -18.68 3.68 -11.31
N HIS A 837 -18.74 3.94 -12.61
CA HIS A 837 -19.74 4.85 -13.17
C HIS A 837 -20.99 4.08 -13.65
N GLN A 838 -21.90 4.78 -14.33
CA GLN A 838 -22.97 4.08 -15.07
C GLN A 838 -22.36 3.24 -16.18
N ASP A 839 -23.03 2.15 -16.56
CA ASP A 839 -22.53 1.22 -17.58
C ASP A 839 -22.12 1.93 -18.88
N CYS A 840 -22.89 2.93 -19.34
CA CYS A 840 -22.56 3.72 -20.54
C CYS A 840 -21.22 4.47 -20.46
N CYS A 841 -20.79 4.87 -19.25
CA CYS A 841 -19.51 5.57 -19.09
C CYS A 841 -18.31 4.68 -19.44
N PHE A 842 -18.47 3.35 -19.37
CA PHE A 842 -17.43 2.41 -19.76
C PHE A 842 -17.09 2.54 -21.24
N GLN A 843 -18.09 2.48 -22.13
CA GLN A 843 -17.84 2.64 -23.56
C GLN A 843 -17.42 4.08 -23.89
N TRP A 844 -18.01 5.08 -23.21
CA TRP A 844 -17.83 6.50 -23.54
C TRP A 844 -16.49 7.09 -23.12
N PHE A 845 -15.89 6.60 -22.02
CA PHE A 845 -14.72 7.24 -21.40
C PHE A 845 -13.59 6.27 -21.00
N SER A 846 -13.75 4.96 -21.16
CA SER A 846 -12.63 4.04 -20.87
C SER A 846 -11.47 4.29 -21.85
N PRO A 847 -10.21 4.34 -21.36
CA PRO A 847 -9.04 4.51 -22.21
C PRO A 847 -8.83 3.32 -23.15
N ASN A 848 -9.44 2.16 -22.88
CA ASN A 848 -9.43 1.00 -23.80
C ASN A 848 -10.03 1.32 -25.17
N PHE A 849 -10.94 2.29 -25.24
CA PHE A 849 -11.59 2.70 -26.49
C PHE A 849 -11.03 4.01 -27.04
N ILE A 850 -9.95 4.57 -26.48
CA ILE A 850 -9.35 5.84 -26.94
C ILE A 850 -8.02 5.55 -27.62
N VAL A 851 -7.93 5.80 -28.93
CA VAL A 851 -6.71 5.56 -29.71
C VAL A 851 -5.53 6.32 -29.10
N GLY A 852 -4.45 5.60 -28.80
CA GLY A 852 -3.22 6.18 -28.25
C GLY A 852 -3.26 6.52 -26.77
N ALA A 853 -4.35 6.22 -26.04
CA ALA A 853 -4.39 6.33 -24.58
C ALA A 853 -3.57 5.21 -23.90
N GLY A 854 -3.68 3.99 -24.42
CA GLY A 854 -3.08 2.79 -23.81
C GLY A 854 -3.86 2.34 -22.57
N MET A 855 -3.33 1.32 -21.88
CA MET A 855 -3.91 0.80 -20.65
C MET A 855 -3.31 1.54 -19.46
N VAL A 856 -4.02 2.55 -18.97
CA VAL A 856 -3.61 3.44 -17.86
C VAL A 856 -4.64 3.36 -16.74
N ASP A 857 -4.18 3.14 -15.52
CA ASP A 857 -5.00 3.04 -14.30
C ASP A 857 -5.66 4.37 -13.95
N GLY A 858 -4.93 5.48 -14.08
CA GLY A 858 -5.36 6.83 -13.73
C GLY A 858 -5.05 7.25 -12.29
N GLU A 859 -4.39 6.39 -11.49
CA GLU A 859 -4.12 6.63 -10.07
C GLU A 859 -2.69 7.16 -9.86
N VAL A 860 -2.49 8.47 -9.93
CA VAL A 860 -1.14 9.06 -9.80
C VAL A 860 -0.95 9.88 -8.52
N ILE A 861 -2.04 10.40 -7.91
CA ILE A 861 -1.97 11.54 -6.98
C ILE A 861 -2.15 11.16 -5.49
N GLU A 862 -2.31 9.87 -5.17
CA GLU A 862 -2.56 9.39 -3.79
C GLU A 862 -1.36 9.47 -2.81
N THR A 863 -0.16 9.88 -3.26
CA THR A 863 1.11 9.68 -2.51
C THR A 863 1.67 10.92 -1.75
N LEU A 864 0.90 11.99 -1.52
CA LEU A 864 1.43 13.25 -0.93
C LEU A 864 0.62 13.79 0.27
N GLY A 865 1.28 14.27 1.34
CA GLY A 865 0.65 14.94 2.50
C GLY A 865 1.58 15.93 3.26
N MET A 866 1.03 16.74 4.20
CA MET A 866 1.63 17.70 5.21
C MET A 866 1.29 19.23 5.07
N THR A 867 1.75 20.19 5.96
CA THR A 867 1.18 21.56 6.40
C THR A 867 1.83 22.98 6.02
N ARG A 868 1.04 24.01 5.55
CA ARG A 868 1.26 25.37 4.87
C ARG A 868 2.52 25.81 4.09
N ALA A 869 3.44 26.60 4.65
CA ALA A 869 4.54 27.22 3.87
C ALA A 869 5.77 26.31 3.86
N HIS A 870 6.06 25.70 5.01
CA HIS A 870 6.91 24.51 5.06
C HIS A 870 6.32 23.39 4.20
N ARG A 871 4.99 23.21 4.15
CA ARG A 871 4.36 22.25 3.25
C ARG A 871 4.51 22.55 1.81
N GLN A 872 4.34 23.80 1.37
CA GLN A 872 4.51 24.07 -0.04
C GLN A 872 5.93 23.63 -0.45
N GLU A 873 6.93 24.01 0.32
CA GLU A 873 8.32 23.61 0.12
C GLU A 873 8.54 22.09 0.24
N VAL A 874 7.88 21.40 1.18
CA VAL A 874 7.97 19.94 1.38
C VAL A 874 7.21 19.18 0.29
N LEU A 875 6.01 19.60 -0.08
CA LEU A 875 5.22 19.00 -1.15
C LEU A 875 5.96 19.15 -2.47
N ASP A 876 6.47 20.35 -2.77
CA ASP A 876 7.31 20.59 -3.93
C ASP A 876 8.57 19.69 -3.90
N ASP A 877 9.18 19.49 -2.74
CA ASP A 877 10.35 18.62 -2.55
C ASP A 877 10.04 17.14 -2.80
N HIS A 878 8.94 16.63 -2.24
CA HIS A 878 8.51 15.25 -2.41
C HIS A 878 8.04 14.97 -3.84
N MET A 879 7.38 15.93 -4.50
CA MET A 879 7.02 15.83 -5.91
C MET A 879 8.25 15.85 -6.83
N ASN A 880 9.24 16.69 -6.53
CA ASN A 880 10.50 16.70 -7.26
C ASN A 880 11.26 15.38 -7.07
N ASP A 881 11.31 14.84 -5.85
CA ASP A 881 11.90 13.54 -5.58
C ASP A 881 11.20 12.42 -6.37
N SER A 882 9.85 12.43 -6.39
CA SER A 882 9.04 11.50 -7.18
C SER A 882 9.39 11.59 -8.67
N ASN A 883 9.40 12.79 -9.24
CA ASN A 883 9.73 13.03 -10.65
C ASN A 883 11.21 12.71 -10.95
N TRP A 884 12.13 12.93 -10.01
CA TRP A 884 13.55 12.58 -10.15
C TRP A 884 13.77 11.07 -10.16
N LYS A 885 13.16 10.33 -9.23
CA LYS A 885 13.18 8.86 -9.19
C LYS A 885 12.63 8.27 -10.49
N LYS A 886 11.53 8.81 -11.00
CA LYS A 886 10.98 8.40 -12.30
C LYS A 886 11.92 8.76 -13.46
N THR A 887 12.57 9.92 -13.43
CA THR A 887 13.56 10.33 -14.45
C THR A 887 14.74 9.36 -14.49
N THR A 888 15.33 9.04 -13.34
CA THR A 888 16.50 8.16 -13.25
C THR A 888 16.19 6.71 -13.64
N ARG A 889 14.95 6.24 -13.40
CA ARG A 889 14.49 4.89 -13.77
C ARG A 889 13.87 4.79 -15.16
N MET A 890 13.63 5.91 -15.84
CA MET A 890 12.88 5.99 -17.11
C MET A 890 13.34 4.97 -18.17
N VAL A 891 14.65 4.87 -18.40
CA VAL A 891 15.19 3.94 -19.41
C VAL A 891 14.87 2.48 -19.07
N LEU A 892 15.07 2.08 -17.81
CA LEU A 892 14.76 0.72 -17.35
C LEU A 892 13.26 0.42 -17.44
N THR A 893 12.41 1.37 -17.05
CA THR A 893 10.95 1.23 -17.14
C THR A 893 10.50 1.09 -18.60
N LEU A 894 10.99 1.93 -19.51
CA LEU A 894 10.63 1.86 -20.93
C LEU A 894 11.13 0.57 -21.59
N MET A 895 12.35 0.12 -21.27
CA MET A 895 12.87 -1.16 -21.77
C MET A 895 12.03 -2.35 -21.29
N THR A 896 11.57 -2.32 -20.03
CA THR A 896 10.70 -3.37 -19.48
C THR A 896 9.34 -3.38 -20.16
N LYS A 897 8.71 -2.21 -20.30
CA LYS A 897 7.44 -2.04 -21.03
C LYS A 897 7.54 -2.52 -22.48
N TRP A 898 8.64 -2.18 -23.17
CA TRP A 898 8.90 -2.61 -24.54
C TRP A 898 9.01 -4.14 -24.66
N LYS A 899 9.79 -4.78 -23.78
CA LYS A 899 9.93 -6.26 -23.76
C LYS A 899 8.59 -6.95 -23.53
N ARG A 900 7.73 -6.42 -22.66
CA ARG A 900 6.38 -6.94 -22.47
C ARG A 900 5.56 -6.86 -23.75
N VAL A 901 5.58 -5.72 -24.43
CA VAL A 901 4.83 -5.54 -25.68
C VAL A 901 5.32 -6.53 -26.74
N LEU A 902 6.64 -6.74 -26.88
CA LEU A 902 7.18 -7.73 -27.82
C LEU A 902 6.69 -9.16 -27.56
N LEU A 903 6.42 -9.52 -26.30
CA LEU A 903 5.88 -10.84 -25.93
C LEU A 903 4.36 -10.94 -26.12
N GLY A 904 3.62 -9.87 -25.79
CA GLY A 904 2.15 -9.87 -25.82
C GLY A 904 1.55 -9.56 -27.20
N PHE A 905 2.25 -8.78 -28.02
CA PHE A 905 1.76 -8.33 -29.32
C PHE A 905 1.50 -9.49 -30.30
N PRO A 906 2.42 -10.46 -30.50
CA PRO A 906 2.17 -11.56 -31.43
C PRO A 906 0.92 -12.37 -31.06
N ARG A 907 0.73 -12.67 -29.78
CA ARG A 907 -0.45 -13.42 -29.30
C ARG A 907 -1.76 -12.66 -29.49
N SER A 908 -1.73 -11.36 -29.20
CA SER A 908 -2.91 -10.50 -29.37
C SER A 908 -3.27 -10.35 -30.85
N LYS A 909 -2.25 -10.21 -31.71
CA LYS A 909 -2.40 -10.13 -33.15
C LYS A 909 -2.96 -11.44 -33.72
N GLU A 910 -2.38 -12.58 -33.37
CA GLU A 910 -2.85 -13.90 -33.80
C GLU A 910 -4.31 -14.14 -33.39
N SER A 911 -4.67 -13.80 -32.15
CA SER A 911 -6.05 -13.93 -31.65
C SER A 911 -7.03 -13.03 -32.42
N PHE A 912 -6.61 -11.80 -32.75
CA PHE A 912 -7.41 -10.86 -33.53
C PHE A 912 -7.57 -11.32 -35.00
N GLU A 913 -6.50 -11.81 -35.61
CA GLU A 913 -6.52 -12.35 -36.97
C GLU A 913 -7.37 -13.63 -37.05
N ALA A 914 -7.30 -14.52 -36.06
CA ALA A 914 -8.15 -15.71 -35.98
C ALA A 914 -9.64 -15.36 -35.83
N LEU A 915 -9.98 -14.35 -35.02
CA LEU A 915 -11.36 -13.87 -34.88
C LEU A 915 -11.85 -13.24 -36.20
N SER A 916 -11.00 -12.48 -36.87
CA SER A 916 -11.32 -11.87 -38.16
C SER A 916 -11.55 -12.93 -39.23
N ALA A 917 -10.66 -13.93 -39.33
CA ALA A 917 -10.75 -15.00 -40.31
C ALA A 917 -11.97 -15.93 -40.11
N SER A 918 -12.57 -15.94 -38.91
CA SER A 918 -13.78 -16.73 -38.60
C SER A 918 -15.09 -15.94 -38.76
N THR A 919 -15.01 -14.69 -39.23
CA THR A 919 -16.16 -13.79 -39.41
C THR A 919 -16.33 -13.44 -40.89
N ASP A 920 -17.58 -13.33 -41.36
CA ASP A 920 -17.89 -12.97 -42.75
C ASP A 920 -17.36 -11.57 -43.11
N GLU A 921 -16.81 -11.42 -44.32
CA GLU A 921 -16.16 -10.18 -44.79
C GLU A 921 -17.12 -8.98 -44.79
N GLU A 922 -18.38 -9.18 -45.19
CA GLU A 922 -19.42 -8.13 -45.15
C GLU A 922 -19.68 -7.62 -43.72
N VAL A 923 -19.60 -8.50 -42.72
CA VAL A 923 -19.78 -8.14 -41.30
C VAL A 923 -18.56 -7.38 -40.78
N LEU A 924 -17.36 -7.79 -41.18
CA LEU A 924 -16.12 -7.08 -40.84
C LEU A 924 -16.11 -5.66 -41.42
N GLU A 925 -16.50 -5.49 -42.69
CA GLU A 925 -16.61 -4.17 -43.31
C GLU A 925 -17.64 -3.28 -42.59
N ALA A 926 -18.79 -3.85 -42.22
CA ALA A 926 -19.82 -3.14 -41.47
C ALA A 926 -19.32 -2.71 -40.09
N TRP A 927 -18.67 -3.61 -39.32
CA TRP A 927 -18.11 -3.30 -38.01
C TRP A 927 -16.97 -2.28 -38.08
N GLN A 928 -16.11 -2.37 -39.10
CA GLN A 928 -15.04 -1.40 -39.32
C GLN A 928 -15.61 -0.01 -39.59
N LYS A 929 -16.65 0.08 -40.43
CA LYS A 929 -17.35 1.34 -40.68
C LYS A 929 -18.02 1.89 -39.43
N GLU A 930 -18.74 1.05 -38.67
CA GLU A 930 -19.35 1.44 -37.40
C GLU A 930 -18.31 1.94 -36.38
N TYR A 931 -17.15 1.29 -36.32
CA TYR A 931 -16.01 1.72 -35.51
C TYR A 931 -15.50 3.09 -35.97
N ASP A 932 -15.26 3.29 -37.26
CA ASP A 932 -14.72 4.55 -37.80
C ASP A 932 -15.69 5.72 -37.58
N ASP A 933 -16.99 5.52 -37.85
CA ASP A 933 -18.06 6.50 -37.62
C ASP A 933 -18.14 6.86 -36.12
N ALA A 934 -18.04 5.86 -35.23
CA ALA A 934 -18.04 6.09 -33.79
C ALA A 934 -16.82 6.89 -33.31
N MET A 935 -15.64 6.58 -33.83
CA MET A 935 -14.40 7.26 -33.45
C MET A 935 -14.31 8.69 -33.96
N GLU A 936 -14.88 9.00 -35.13
CA GLU A 936 -14.96 10.36 -35.66
C GLU A 936 -15.95 11.21 -34.85
N ALA A 937 -17.12 10.67 -34.53
CA ALA A 937 -18.21 11.43 -33.91
C ALA A 937 -18.12 11.51 -32.37
N ARG A 938 -17.31 10.67 -31.72
CA ARG A 938 -17.15 10.57 -30.25
C ARG A 938 -16.99 11.90 -29.54
N GLN A 939 -16.23 12.84 -30.12
CA GLN A 939 -15.95 14.13 -29.48
C GLN A 939 -17.17 15.05 -29.40
N ASN A 940 -18.13 14.88 -30.31
CA ASN A 940 -19.35 15.67 -30.37
C ASN A 940 -20.50 14.97 -29.65
N ASP A 941 -20.62 13.65 -29.81
CA ASP A 941 -21.62 12.83 -29.13
C ASP A 941 -21.00 11.52 -28.59
N PRO A 942 -20.70 11.45 -27.28
CA PRO A 942 -20.18 10.24 -26.65
C PRO A 942 -21.12 9.05 -26.75
N LYS A 943 -22.43 9.26 -26.93
CA LYS A 943 -23.43 8.18 -26.99
C LYS A 943 -23.24 7.24 -28.16
N ILE A 944 -22.58 7.69 -29.22
CA ILE A 944 -22.30 6.85 -30.39
C ILE A 944 -21.39 5.67 -30.01
N MET A 945 -20.66 5.77 -28.90
CA MET A 945 -19.89 4.67 -28.33
C MET A 945 -20.76 3.51 -27.78
N ASP A 946 -22.09 3.67 -27.67
CA ASP A 946 -23.01 2.59 -27.27
C ASP A 946 -23.02 1.42 -28.28
N THR A 947 -22.47 1.61 -29.48
CA THR A 947 -22.20 0.54 -30.46
C THR A 947 -21.27 -0.55 -29.91
N PHE A 948 -20.42 -0.22 -28.94
CA PHE A 948 -19.56 -1.20 -28.27
C PHE A 948 -20.25 -1.94 -27.11
N ASP A 949 -21.53 -1.66 -26.83
CA ASP A 949 -22.31 -2.36 -25.81
C ASP A 949 -23.11 -3.54 -26.38
N VAL A 950 -23.39 -4.53 -25.53
CA VAL A 950 -24.20 -5.69 -25.92
C VAL A 950 -25.69 -5.33 -25.86
N GLN A 951 -26.29 -5.06 -27.02
CA GLN A 951 -27.70 -4.69 -27.13
C GLN A 951 -28.64 -5.88 -26.95
N LEU A 952 -29.05 -6.09 -25.70
CA LEU A 952 -29.89 -7.20 -25.28
C LEU A 952 -31.40 -6.82 -25.39
N ARG A 953 -32.17 -7.44 -26.31
CA ARG A 953 -33.65 -7.31 -26.46
C ARG A 953 -34.45 -7.75 -25.22
N LYS A 954 -34.90 -6.81 -24.38
CA LYS A 954 -35.71 -7.10 -23.18
C LYS A 954 -37.03 -7.82 -23.55
N ALA A 955 -37.36 -8.88 -22.82
CA ALA A 955 -38.65 -9.56 -22.95
C ALA A 955 -39.82 -8.66 -22.49
N PRO A 956 -41.06 -8.87 -23.01
CA PRO A 956 -42.22 -8.10 -22.60
C PRO A 956 -42.54 -8.24 -21.11
N GLY A 957 -43.08 -7.19 -20.50
CA GLY A 957 -43.49 -7.21 -19.09
C GLY A 957 -44.61 -8.22 -18.79
N LYS A 958 -44.72 -8.64 -17.53
CA LYS A 958 -45.71 -9.62 -17.02
C LYS A 958 -47.15 -9.24 -17.40
N ASP A 959 -47.52 -7.98 -17.22
CA ASP A 959 -48.89 -7.49 -17.49
C ASP A 959 -49.24 -7.53 -18.98
N LEU A 960 -48.27 -7.16 -19.83
CA LEU A 960 -48.40 -7.18 -21.28
C LEU A 960 -48.51 -8.62 -21.81
N THR A 961 -47.79 -9.54 -21.17
CA THR A 961 -47.86 -10.98 -21.44
C THR A 961 -49.20 -11.57 -20.98
N GLN A 962 -49.69 -11.18 -19.81
CA GLN A 962 -50.97 -11.65 -19.27
C GLN A 962 -52.16 -11.15 -20.12
N LEU A 963 -52.12 -9.89 -20.57
CA LEU A 963 -53.12 -9.33 -21.49
C LEU A 963 -53.16 -10.09 -22.82
N ARG A 964 -51.97 -10.40 -23.38
CA ARG A 964 -51.85 -11.21 -24.60
C ARG A 964 -52.48 -12.59 -24.41
N LEU A 965 -52.11 -13.30 -23.34
CA LEU A 965 -52.63 -14.65 -23.05
C LEU A 965 -54.15 -14.65 -22.83
N ALA A 966 -54.70 -13.65 -22.12
CA ALA A 966 -56.14 -13.51 -21.95
C ALA A 966 -56.89 -13.22 -23.27
N GLY A 967 -56.26 -12.48 -24.20
CA GLY A 967 -56.76 -12.30 -25.55
C GLY A 967 -56.76 -13.60 -26.35
N GLU A 968 -55.68 -14.39 -26.24
CA GLU A 968 -55.56 -15.69 -26.91
C GLU A 968 -56.55 -16.73 -26.37
N GLU A 969 -56.87 -16.71 -25.07
CA GLU A 969 -57.92 -17.56 -24.48
C GLU A 969 -59.28 -17.35 -25.14
N SER A 970 -59.63 -16.08 -25.39
CA SER A 970 -60.91 -15.72 -26.00
C SER A 970 -60.99 -16.12 -27.47
N ALA A 971 -59.85 -16.17 -28.17
CA ALA A 971 -59.75 -16.54 -29.59
C ALA A 971 -59.70 -18.06 -29.81
N LYS A 972 -59.08 -18.81 -28.89
CA LYS A 972 -58.85 -20.26 -29.02
C LYS A 972 -59.91 -21.14 -28.36
N GLY A 973 -60.96 -20.55 -27.77
CA GLY A 973 -62.02 -21.29 -27.07
C GLY A 973 -61.57 -21.98 -25.78
N LEU A 974 -60.42 -21.56 -25.23
CA LEU A 974 -59.92 -22.04 -23.95
C LEU A 974 -60.75 -21.46 -22.81
N GLU A 975 -60.72 -22.12 -21.66
CA GLU A 975 -61.51 -21.69 -20.52
C GLU A 975 -61.04 -20.33 -19.99
N LYS A 976 -61.95 -19.35 -20.07
CA LYS A 976 -61.64 -17.94 -19.75
C LYS A 976 -61.14 -17.82 -18.31
N GLY A 977 -59.98 -17.18 -18.14
CA GLY A 977 -59.37 -16.92 -16.85
C GLY A 977 -58.21 -17.85 -16.49
N THR A 978 -57.74 -18.68 -17.43
CA THR A 978 -56.62 -19.62 -17.23
C THR A 978 -55.30 -18.91 -16.93
N ALA A 979 -54.95 -17.85 -17.65
CA ALA A 979 -53.77 -17.02 -17.44
C ALA A 979 -53.88 -16.21 -16.14
N GLY A 980 -55.10 -15.80 -15.77
CA GLY A 980 -55.39 -15.20 -14.47
C GLY A 980 -55.18 -16.19 -13.33
N TRP A 981 -55.60 -17.44 -13.52
CA TRP A 981 -55.39 -18.53 -12.58
C TRP A 981 -53.89 -18.86 -12.46
N LEU A 982 -53.16 -19.12 -13.55
CA LEU A 982 -51.71 -19.34 -13.54
C LEU A 982 -50.93 -18.19 -12.90
N SER A 983 -51.28 -16.93 -13.21
CA SER A 983 -50.68 -15.78 -12.54
C SER A 983 -50.96 -15.75 -11.04
N THR A 984 -52.11 -16.27 -10.60
CA THR A 984 -52.45 -16.42 -9.17
C THR A 984 -51.59 -17.52 -8.53
N GLY A 985 -51.35 -18.63 -9.22
CA GLY A 985 -50.44 -19.70 -8.78
C GLY A 985 -49.01 -19.20 -8.59
N LEU A 986 -48.49 -18.44 -9.56
CA LEU A 986 -47.16 -17.80 -9.45
C LEU A 986 -47.09 -16.80 -8.28
N LYS A 987 -48.16 -16.03 -8.03
CA LYS A 987 -48.24 -15.13 -6.86
C LYS A 987 -48.27 -15.89 -5.54
N ILE A 988 -48.93 -17.05 -5.49
CA ILE A 988 -48.93 -17.94 -4.32
C ILE A 988 -47.51 -18.47 -4.08
N GLN A 989 -46.79 -18.86 -5.13
CA GLN A 989 -45.40 -19.30 -5.03
C GLN A 989 -44.47 -18.17 -4.56
N GLU A 990 -44.62 -16.95 -5.11
CA GLU A 990 -43.91 -15.76 -4.62
C GLU A 990 -44.22 -15.48 -3.14
N ALA A 991 -45.48 -15.63 -2.72
CA ALA A 991 -45.91 -15.45 -1.33
C ALA A 991 -45.38 -16.55 -0.40
N GLN A 992 -45.30 -17.81 -0.86
CA GLN A 992 -44.65 -18.92 -0.16
C GLN A 992 -43.16 -18.62 0.07
N LEU A 993 -42.45 -18.19 -0.97
CA LEU A 993 -41.04 -17.81 -0.87
C LEU A 993 -40.83 -16.61 0.07
N LYS A 994 -41.75 -15.64 0.05
CA LYS A 994 -41.71 -14.49 0.93
C LYS A 994 -41.99 -14.85 2.39
N LEU A 995 -43.01 -15.68 2.66
CA LEU A 995 -43.29 -16.19 4.00
C LEU A 995 -42.12 -17.02 4.53
N ALA A 996 -41.52 -17.89 3.69
CA ALA A 996 -40.33 -18.66 4.04
C ALA A 996 -39.14 -17.74 4.38
N ASN A 997 -38.96 -16.65 3.64
CA ASN A 997 -37.93 -15.65 3.95
C ASN A 997 -38.23 -14.86 5.22
N ASP A 998 -39.49 -14.52 5.47
CA ASP A 998 -39.89 -13.76 6.66
C ASP A 998 -39.78 -14.63 7.93
N ILE A 999 -40.14 -15.92 7.87
CA ILE A 999 -39.88 -16.91 8.93
C ILE A 999 -38.37 -17.06 9.17
N ARG A 1000 -37.56 -17.14 8.10
CA ARG A 1000 -36.09 -17.19 8.23
C ARG A 1000 -35.49 -15.92 8.84
N LYS A 1001 -36.14 -14.76 8.65
CA LYS A 1001 -35.71 -13.47 9.21
C LYS A 1001 -36.11 -13.31 10.68
N ALA A 1002 -37.28 -13.80 11.08
CA ALA A 1002 -37.78 -13.70 12.44
C ALA A 1002 -36.94 -14.53 13.45
N GLY A 1003 -36.18 -15.52 12.98
CA GLY A 1003 -35.24 -16.27 13.81
C GLY A 1003 -35.92 -17.31 14.71
N GLN A 1004 -35.25 -17.75 15.79
CA GLN A 1004 -35.75 -18.80 16.69
C GLN A 1004 -36.62 -18.27 17.84
N ASN A 1005 -36.54 -16.98 18.17
CA ASN A 1005 -37.36 -16.31 19.19
C ASN A 1005 -38.09 -15.08 18.59
N PRO A 1006 -39.06 -15.31 17.70
CA PRO A 1006 -39.91 -14.24 17.18
C PRO A 1006 -40.69 -13.56 18.32
N SER A 1007 -40.90 -12.25 18.21
CA SER A 1007 -41.81 -11.56 19.13
C SER A 1007 -43.25 -12.05 18.93
N VAL A 1008 -44.10 -11.94 19.96
CA VAL A 1008 -45.53 -12.33 19.87
C VAL A 1008 -46.24 -11.65 18.68
N ALA A 1009 -45.85 -10.41 18.34
CA ALA A 1009 -46.38 -9.70 17.19
C ALA A 1009 -45.89 -10.27 15.83
N GLU A 1010 -44.66 -10.77 15.76
CA GLU A 1010 -44.10 -11.42 14.58
C GLU A 1010 -44.68 -12.83 14.38
N ASP A 1011 -44.92 -13.55 15.47
CA ASP A 1011 -45.62 -14.83 15.45
C ASP A 1011 -47.06 -14.69 14.99
N LEU A 1012 -47.79 -13.71 15.54
CA LEU A 1012 -49.16 -13.43 15.12
C LEU A 1012 -49.21 -13.11 13.61
N LYS A 1013 -48.29 -12.27 13.13
CA LYS A 1013 -48.20 -11.88 11.72
C LYS A 1013 -47.80 -13.04 10.80
N THR A 1014 -46.94 -13.94 11.28
CA THR A 1014 -46.55 -15.15 10.56
C THR A 1014 -47.72 -16.12 10.47
N LEU A 1015 -48.46 -16.30 11.58
CA LEU A 1015 -49.66 -17.13 11.64
C LEU A 1015 -50.77 -16.60 10.72
N GLU A 1016 -51.04 -15.29 10.74
CA GLU A 1016 -52.02 -14.64 9.84
C GLU A 1016 -51.66 -14.85 8.37
N ARG A 1017 -50.38 -14.70 8.01
CA ARG A 1017 -49.90 -14.92 6.65
C ARG A 1017 -49.94 -16.38 6.25
N HIS A 1018 -49.65 -17.29 7.17
CA HIS A 1018 -49.79 -18.73 6.96
C HIS A 1018 -51.25 -19.10 6.69
N GLN A 1019 -52.19 -18.63 7.51
CA GLN A 1019 -53.63 -18.83 7.32
C GLN A 1019 -54.11 -18.25 5.98
N HIS A 1020 -53.69 -17.03 5.63
CA HIS A 1020 -54.06 -16.42 4.35
C HIS A 1020 -53.50 -17.21 3.15
N LEU A 1021 -52.28 -17.72 3.26
CA LEU A 1021 -51.64 -18.53 2.23
C LEU A 1021 -52.33 -19.89 2.08
N GLU A 1022 -52.70 -20.53 3.19
CA GLU A 1022 -53.48 -21.77 3.21
C GLU A 1022 -54.84 -21.60 2.52
N VAL A 1023 -55.58 -20.54 2.87
CA VAL A 1023 -56.84 -20.19 2.19
C VAL A 1023 -56.62 -19.94 0.70
N SER A 1024 -55.54 -19.26 0.33
CA SER A 1024 -55.20 -18.98 -1.08
C SER A 1024 -54.85 -20.26 -1.86
N ILE A 1025 -54.10 -21.18 -1.27
CA ILE A 1025 -53.75 -22.48 -1.84
C ILE A 1025 -55.02 -23.34 -2.02
N LEU A 1026 -55.84 -23.46 -0.98
CA LEU A 1026 -57.09 -24.22 -1.05
C LEU A 1026 -58.08 -23.65 -2.07
N THR A 1027 -58.11 -22.32 -2.23
CA THR A 1027 -58.94 -21.66 -3.25
C THR A 1027 -58.37 -21.89 -4.65
N PHE A 1028 -57.04 -21.86 -4.81
CA PHE A 1028 -56.37 -22.15 -6.06
C PHE A 1028 -56.58 -23.61 -6.50
N GLN A 1029 -56.46 -24.57 -5.58
CA GLN A 1029 -56.72 -26.00 -5.77
C GLN A 1029 -58.19 -26.29 -6.07
N ARG A 1030 -59.15 -25.70 -5.33
CA ARG A 1030 -60.58 -25.85 -5.69
C ARG A 1030 -60.91 -25.32 -7.09
N ARG A 1031 -60.17 -24.31 -7.56
CA ARG A 1031 -60.30 -23.80 -8.93
C ARG A 1031 -59.55 -24.65 -9.96
N SER A 1032 -58.66 -25.55 -9.56
CA SER A 1032 -57.90 -26.39 -10.50
C SER A 1032 -58.80 -27.35 -11.24
N GLU A 1033 -59.83 -27.91 -10.59
CA GLU A 1033 -60.81 -28.80 -11.25
C GLU A 1033 -61.47 -28.16 -12.47
N LYS A 1034 -61.70 -26.84 -12.40
CA LYS A 1034 -62.24 -26.05 -13.50
C LYS A 1034 -61.27 -25.97 -14.68
N PHE A 1035 -59.98 -25.72 -14.43
CA PHE A 1035 -59.01 -25.46 -15.51
C PHE A 1035 -58.21 -26.71 -15.94
N MET A 1036 -58.17 -27.76 -15.12
CA MET A 1036 -57.37 -28.98 -15.33
C MET A 1036 -58.20 -30.28 -15.39
N GLY A 1037 -59.52 -30.25 -15.10
CA GLY A 1037 -60.34 -31.47 -14.98
C GLY A 1037 -60.13 -32.23 -13.67
N ARG A 1038 -60.81 -33.37 -13.48
CA ARG A 1038 -60.61 -34.26 -12.31
C ARG A 1038 -59.22 -34.88 -12.37
N LEU A 1039 -58.45 -34.77 -11.28
CA LEU A 1039 -57.09 -35.32 -11.20
C LEU A 1039 -57.00 -36.84 -11.44
N GLU A 1040 -58.12 -37.56 -11.33
CA GLU A 1040 -58.21 -39.02 -11.54
C GLU A 1040 -58.11 -39.43 -13.01
N ASP A 1041 -58.28 -38.48 -13.95
CA ASP A 1041 -58.21 -38.72 -15.41
C ASP A 1041 -56.89 -38.25 -16.05
N VAL A 1042 -55.95 -37.73 -15.25
CA VAL A 1042 -54.60 -37.39 -15.73
C VAL A 1042 -53.78 -38.69 -15.73
N PRO A 1043 -53.33 -39.20 -16.90
CA PRO A 1043 -52.46 -40.37 -16.93
C PRO A 1043 -51.28 -40.10 -16.02
N ALA A 1044 -50.97 -41.03 -15.12
CA ALA A 1044 -49.73 -40.99 -14.35
C ALA A 1044 -48.61 -40.71 -15.35
N MET A 1045 -47.99 -39.54 -15.22
CA MET A 1045 -46.75 -39.26 -15.91
C MET A 1045 -45.79 -40.33 -15.41
N GLU A 1046 -45.47 -41.27 -16.29
CA GLU A 1046 -44.35 -42.18 -16.11
C GLU A 1046 -43.16 -41.34 -15.68
N ASP A 1047 -42.45 -41.82 -14.65
CA ASP A 1047 -41.17 -41.29 -14.21
C ASP A 1047 -40.24 -41.19 -15.44
N CYS A 1048 -40.26 -40.05 -16.12
CA CYS A 1048 -39.18 -39.66 -16.98
C CYS A 1048 -38.04 -39.30 -16.05
N ASP A 1049 -37.05 -40.19 -16.04
CA ASP A 1049 -35.67 -39.95 -15.61
C ASP A 1049 -35.38 -38.45 -15.49
N ASP A 1050 -35.01 -38.02 -14.28
CA ASP A 1050 -34.44 -36.72 -13.96
C ASP A 1050 -33.02 -36.55 -14.60
N GLY A 1051 -32.89 -36.95 -15.87
CA GLY A 1051 -31.78 -36.65 -16.76
C GLY A 1051 -31.95 -35.29 -17.42
N ALA A 1052 -32.27 -34.23 -16.65
CA ALA A 1052 -32.05 -32.84 -17.05
C ALA A 1052 -32.35 -31.87 -15.89
N LEU A 1053 -31.41 -31.69 -14.96
CA LEU A 1053 -31.14 -30.38 -14.32
C LEU A 1053 -29.73 -30.30 -13.75
#